data_AF-A0A3N5YKZ2-F1
#
_entry.id   AF-A0A3N5YKZ2-F1
#
_cell.length_a   1.000
_cell.length_b   1.000
_cell.length_c   1.000
_cell.angle_alpha   90.00
_cell.angle_beta   90.00
_cell.angle_gamma   90.00
#
_symmetry.space_group_name_H-M   'P 1'
#
loop_
_entity.id
_entity.type
_entity.pdbx_description
1 polymer ?
#
loop_
_entity_poly.entity_id
_entity_poly.type
_entity_poly.pdbx_seq_one_letter_code
_entity_poly.pdbx_strand_id
1 'polypeptide(L)'
;MKPYFVILQLFFLHAKKHWIYIALVFFALITAGAGLSSVLVINQAALSSLEPVTSGPSYAITSRSNQPITLDDYGELRKQGVIDSIAVTMQTLDKKGQLFRIWGIDIYPLLNSRFRNTIVDNSAPTAALPPIGFGSISKPAAALLNIKDGDSADLGAEINTPPLIVGDVPLPQLTANSPYAIALPLRDFFALFPQSDNQEVNAIYLLMPRSSDELSALTDMLPKHLSLQKVIQANDSVEMGKSFSFHLVAMGGLMVLVCLFIVTNALSMLLAYRHTTISHLHKLGITKKAITVGLITELGFYCLVGSLLGVLLGFWAITQFDTGITATLSNLLRSPFSIDSVSFISVALLCVLLCVIGVAIATFIPLKQALKTELVQTNNTLSWHTTALTALTTGIVGYLLFSFQTKLADLTAIGLVILAGCIVMTTLVPTCFRLFAHLVNKKNALLHWSLKSGEALSSRCKLAASAYFISLVCIIGLTGMVDSFRTATNDWLSKRLVAPAYVYTDQPENVPVDDSVNLIYRRIKPALLNQTPINLSDYPLTPQYREGLTFHKSATEPWKRFETGEALFINQQFAYRNNVYVGDSVELVIENLTHTLSVMGIYYDYGNPNGNGLVAPQLLAGTGKLDNVVAVMSDTGKWQDYQHLLVSVLPNASFLTKSGLLSLSMGIFDRTFILTDGLTVVALIISALSFAITIALLSRHLSGHIRILSALGIQFRVIQGAVFTQFALICLLVTLLAIPAGLVLSHVLISIVNVNAFGWTYPLNIKPSAIGFIALSGFIGMLVVCWLSLYRASARRLPSGFAGLFLLCAGLISGCSPAPKQTSIFANVSSPQSHYQYEHVDRLTGVKLPADHAPHPEYQLEWWYLTIVLRDETQRPYPFQYTLFRFNRQGEQTYMAHASLHTPEEHFFEERFAEPTMPYLQVNSSPFSLQLDNWLWQGQTASPFPANLSVDFWQGPELDIEIANNGPVVTHGDQGISTKSANGAHVSYYYSYPFLSAKAKAIINGETKTLKGNAWYDHEWTSQLVDETVLGWDWFSLHLDSGDKIMVFRLRIENKPDFYTGTYISASGQAEKLAQNVFSLSPTKNDDVPLDWVLSIPEKSVSVQITPFKRSQWNCGTFVYYEGGVNVQGSHSGEGFMELTGYGKPEHQC
;
A
#
# COMPACT_ATOMS: atom_id res chain seq x y z
N MET A 1 41.72 -2.71 38.55
CA MET A 1 40.43 -2.66 37.82
C MET A 1 39.89 -1.24 37.93
N LYS A 2 39.58 -0.57 36.80
CA LYS A 2 39.01 0.79 36.83
C LYS A 2 37.73 0.77 37.70
N PRO A 3 37.52 1.74 38.60
CA PRO A 3 36.37 1.77 39.53
C PRO A 3 35.02 1.62 38.82
N TYR A 4 34.93 2.03 37.54
CA TYR A 4 33.77 1.88 36.67
C TYR A 4 33.30 0.44 36.45
N PHE A 5 34.21 -0.53 36.29
CA PHE A 5 33.84 -1.92 36.01
C PHE A 5 33.20 -2.61 37.22
N VAL A 6 33.73 -2.30 38.42
CA VAL A 6 33.20 -2.78 39.69
C VAL A 6 31.80 -2.22 39.97
N ILE A 7 31.55 -0.95 39.61
CA ILE A 7 30.24 -0.31 39.73
C ILE A 7 29.22 -1.00 38.81
N LEU A 8 29.57 -1.25 37.55
CA LEU A 8 28.69 -1.95 36.60
C LEU A 8 28.38 -3.38 37.03
N GLN A 9 29.36 -4.14 37.55
CA GLN A 9 29.12 -5.47 38.10
C GLN A 9 28.19 -5.44 39.32
N LEU A 10 28.35 -4.47 40.22
CA LEU A 10 27.46 -4.29 41.37
C LEU A 10 26.04 -3.93 40.95
N PHE A 11 25.89 -3.08 39.94
CA PHE A 11 24.59 -2.74 39.36
C PHE A 11 23.92 -3.96 38.70
N PHE A 12 24.69 -4.77 37.97
CA PHE A 12 24.21 -6.02 37.39
C PHE A 12 23.79 -7.07 38.45
N LEU A 13 24.53 -7.19 39.55
CA LEU A 13 24.15 -8.08 40.66
C LEU A 13 22.90 -7.59 41.39
N HIS A 14 22.78 -6.28 41.59
CA HIS A 14 21.58 -5.67 42.15
C HIS A 14 20.37 -5.87 41.22
N ALA A 15 20.58 -5.72 39.91
CA ALA A 15 19.60 -6.01 38.87
C ALA A 15 19.07 -7.45 38.95
N LYS A 16 19.96 -8.44 39.10
CA LYS A 16 19.58 -9.85 39.25
C LYS A 16 18.72 -10.12 40.48
N LYS A 17 19.02 -9.45 41.61
CA LYS A 17 18.25 -9.56 42.85
C LYS A 17 16.86 -8.91 42.77
N HIS A 18 16.73 -7.90 41.92
CA HIS A 18 15.55 -7.05 41.81
C HIS A 18 14.98 -7.02 40.37
N TRP A 19 15.01 -8.17 39.70
CA TRP A 19 14.72 -8.31 38.26
C TRP A 19 13.35 -7.76 37.84
N ILE A 20 12.33 -7.84 38.71
CA ILE A 20 10.97 -7.40 38.39
C ILE A 20 10.90 -5.90 38.07
N TYR A 21 11.74 -5.07 38.70
CA TYR A 21 11.73 -3.63 38.45
C TYR A 21 12.38 -3.28 37.11
N ILE A 22 13.36 -4.08 36.69
CA ILE A 22 13.99 -3.93 35.39
C ILE A 22 13.03 -4.40 34.30
N ALA A 23 12.31 -5.50 34.52
CA ALA A 23 11.24 -5.93 33.63
C ALA A 23 10.18 -4.83 33.43
N LEU A 24 9.84 -4.08 34.48
CA LEU A 24 8.92 -2.95 34.39
C LEU A 24 9.48 -1.77 33.59
N VAL A 25 10.77 -1.44 33.76
CA VAL A 25 11.45 -0.41 32.94
C VAL A 25 11.47 -0.83 31.48
N PHE A 26 11.80 -2.09 31.18
CA PHE A 26 11.74 -2.61 29.82
C PHE A 26 10.33 -2.59 29.26
N PHE A 27 9.32 -3.01 30.03
CA PHE A 27 7.93 -2.94 29.58
C PHE A 27 7.51 -1.52 29.22
N ALA A 28 7.86 -0.53 30.05
CA ALA A 28 7.62 0.88 29.77
C ALA A 28 8.31 1.36 28.48
N LEU A 29 9.58 0.99 28.28
CA LEU A 29 10.35 1.39 27.10
C LEU A 29 9.89 0.67 25.83
N ILE A 30 9.50 -0.61 25.92
CA ILE A 30 8.98 -1.40 24.80
C ILE A 30 7.62 -0.87 24.37
N THR A 31 6.70 -0.64 25.31
CA THR A 31 5.38 -0.06 24.99
C THR A 31 5.51 1.34 24.41
N ALA A 32 6.45 2.14 24.92
CA ALA A 32 6.76 3.45 24.35
C ALA A 32 7.32 3.37 22.93
N GLY A 33 8.32 2.50 22.71
CA GLY A 33 8.92 2.28 21.40
C GLY A 33 7.92 1.74 20.39
N ALA A 34 7.03 0.83 20.81
CA ALA A 34 5.99 0.26 19.97
C ALA A 34 4.94 1.29 19.57
N GLY A 35 4.40 2.06 20.54
CA GLY A 35 3.43 3.11 20.22
C GLY A 35 4.01 4.19 19.31
N LEU A 36 5.26 4.61 19.57
CA LEU A 36 5.94 5.60 18.74
C LEU A 36 6.25 5.06 17.34
N SER A 37 6.82 3.86 17.22
CA SER A 37 7.10 3.27 15.91
C SER A 37 5.83 2.99 15.13
N SER A 38 4.73 2.57 15.78
CA SER A 38 3.46 2.37 15.09
C SER A 38 2.93 3.64 14.45
N VAL A 39 2.97 4.76 15.17
CA VAL A 39 2.56 6.05 14.60
C VAL A 39 3.52 6.52 13.51
N LEU A 40 4.83 6.35 13.70
CA LEU A 40 5.84 6.76 12.73
C LEU A 40 5.75 5.98 11.42
N VAL A 41 5.53 4.66 11.47
CA VAL A 41 5.35 3.84 10.26
C VAL A 41 4.09 4.23 9.52
N ILE A 42 2.95 4.37 10.20
CA ILE A 42 1.69 4.79 9.55
C ILE A 42 1.87 6.16 8.90
N ASN A 43 2.55 7.10 9.60
CA ASN A 43 2.81 8.42 9.07
C ASN A 43 3.77 8.40 7.87
N GLN A 44 4.83 7.60 7.91
CA GLN A 44 5.79 7.49 6.81
C GLN A 44 5.19 6.77 5.60
N ALA A 45 4.38 5.74 5.81
CA ALA A 45 3.60 5.07 4.76
C ALA A 45 2.54 6.02 4.14
N ALA A 46 1.92 6.86 4.96
CA ALA A 46 1.01 7.90 4.47
C ALA A 46 1.76 8.94 3.65
N LEU A 47 2.96 9.36 4.08
CA LEU A 47 3.80 10.30 3.33
C LEU A 47 4.32 9.71 2.02
N SER A 48 4.74 8.44 1.99
CA SER A 48 5.20 7.78 0.76
C SER A 48 4.05 7.56 -0.23
N SER A 49 2.85 7.22 0.24
CA SER A 49 1.65 7.14 -0.63
C SER A 49 1.17 8.50 -1.15
N LEU A 50 1.68 9.62 -0.63
CA LEU A 50 1.37 10.97 -1.09
C LEU A 50 2.41 11.55 -2.05
N GLU A 51 3.56 10.89 -2.20
CA GLU A 51 4.45 11.25 -3.27
C GLU A 51 3.71 10.98 -4.59
N PRO A 52 3.68 11.95 -5.53
CA PRO A 52 2.99 11.76 -6.78
C PRO A 52 3.53 10.47 -7.39
N VAL A 53 2.66 9.49 -7.57
CA VAL A 53 2.93 8.29 -8.31
C VAL A 53 3.31 8.78 -9.70
N THR A 54 4.62 8.90 -9.95
CA THR A 54 5.19 9.32 -11.23
C THR A 54 4.83 8.34 -12.36
N SER A 55 4.20 7.21 -12.01
CA SER A 55 3.72 6.13 -12.87
C SER A 55 2.21 6.15 -13.15
N GLY A 56 1.50 7.25 -12.92
CA GLY A 56 0.15 7.45 -13.49
C GLY A 56 0.22 7.97 -14.93
N PRO A 57 -0.70 7.59 -15.85
CA PRO A 57 -0.66 8.07 -17.21
C PRO A 57 -0.74 9.60 -17.25
N SER A 58 0.27 10.23 -17.85
CA SER A 58 0.33 11.69 -17.95
C SER A 58 -0.62 12.23 -19.02
N TYR A 59 -0.97 11.39 -19.99
CA TYR A 59 -1.79 11.73 -21.14
C TYR A 59 -2.79 10.61 -21.46
N ALA A 60 -3.96 11.01 -21.92
CA ALA A 60 -5.01 10.14 -22.44
C ALA A 60 -5.35 10.57 -23.87
N ILE A 61 -5.53 9.59 -24.75
CA ILE A 61 -6.08 9.81 -26.09
C ILE A 61 -7.59 9.67 -25.97
N THR A 62 -8.29 10.75 -26.35
CA THR A 62 -9.74 10.91 -26.22
C THR A 62 -10.33 11.35 -27.55
N SER A 63 -11.61 11.07 -27.78
CA SER A 63 -12.26 11.53 -29.02
C SER A 63 -12.43 13.05 -29.04
N ARG A 64 -12.14 13.65 -30.21
CA ARG A 64 -12.33 15.07 -30.55
C ARG A 64 -13.75 15.38 -31.03
N SER A 65 -14.52 14.36 -31.42
CA SER A 65 -15.84 14.49 -32.04
C SER A 65 -16.84 13.50 -31.42
N ASN A 66 -18.11 13.51 -31.85
CA ASN A 66 -19.08 12.49 -31.42
C ASN A 66 -18.80 11.07 -31.98
N GLN A 67 -17.67 10.85 -32.64
CA GLN A 67 -17.23 9.51 -33.06
C GLN A 67 -16.52 8.79 -31.91
N PRO A 68 -16.92 7.56 -31.55
CA PRO A 68 -16.29 6.78 -30.49
C PRO A 68 -14.89 6.28 -30.88
N ILE A 69 -14.07 5.95 -29.89
CA ILE A 69 -12.78 5.28 -30.11
C ILE A 69 -13.07 3.79 -30.29
N THR A 70 -12.51 3.14 -31.31
CA THR A 70 -12.72 1.70 -31.56
C THR A 70 -11.52 0.86 -31.15
N LEU A 71 -11.72 -0.46 -31.01
CA LEU A 71 -10.62 -1.39 -30.81
C LEU A 71 -9.63 -1.40 -32.00
N ASP A 72 -10.12 -1.18 -33.23
CA ASP A 72 -9.27 -1.06 -34.42
C ASP A 72 -8.35 0.18 -34.37
N ASP A 73 -8.86 1.32 -33.88
CA ASP A 73 -8.03 2.52 -33.67
C ASP A 73 -6.86 2.22 -32.73
N TYR A 74 -7.12 1.46 -31.65
CA TYR A 74 -6.09 1.01 -30.71
C TYR A 74 -5.07 0.06 -31.39
N GLY A 75 -5.55 -0.89 -32.20
CA GLY A 75 -4.69 -1.82 -32.94
C GLY A 75 -3.74 -1.14 -33.91
N GLU A 76 -4.22 -0.15 -34.66
CA GLU A 76 -3.37 0.60 -35.60
C GLU A 76 -2.32 1.44 -34.88
N LEU A 77 -2.64 2.05 -33.74
CA LEU A 77 -1.66 2.78 -32.92
C LEU A 77 -0.51 1.87 -32.44
N ARG A 78 -0.85 0.66 -31.99
CA ARG A 78 0.11 -0.36 -31.56
C ARG A 78 1.04 -0.79 -32.71
N LYS A 79 0.48 -1.07 -33.89
CA LYS A 79 1.26 -1.42 -35.10
C LYS A 79 2.18 -0.29 -35.57
N GLN A 80 1.81 0.96 -35.32
CA GLN A 80 2.64 2.14 -35.61
C GLN A 80 3.75 2.41 -34.58
N GLY A 81 3.88 1.56 -33.54
CA GLY A 81 4.97 1.65 -32.56
C GLY A 81 4.59 2.29 -31.22
N VAL A 82 3.31 2.60 -30.97
CA VAL A 82 2.83 3.11 -29.66
C VAL A 82 2.58 1.92 -28.71
N ILE A 83 3.64 1.21 -28.34
CA ILE A 83 3.56 -0.02 -27.53
C ILE A 83 3.34 0.22 -26.02
N ASP A 84 3.26 1.47 -25.58
CA ASP A 84 3.03 1.91 -24.19
C ASP A 84 1.64 2.44 -23.89
N SER A 85 0.71 2.21 -24.82
CA SER A 85 -0.70 2.50 -24.65
C SER A 85 -1.46 1.33 -24.04
N ILE A 86 -2.46 1.63 -23.21
CA ILE A 86 -3.46 0.67 -22.71
C ILE A 86 -4.86 1.16 -23.06
N ALA A 87 -5.66 0.29 -23.68
CA ALA A 87 -7.08 0.50 -23.90
C ALA A 87 -7.90 0.16 -22.65
N VAL A 88 -8.87 1.03 -22.32
CA VAL A 88 -9.76 0.85 -21.17
C VAL A 88 -11.20 1.15 -21.56
N THR A 89 -12.09 0.25 -21.19
CA THR A 89 -13.54 0.39 -21.32
C THR A 89 -14.25 0.04 -20.01
N MET A 90 -15.49 0.49 -19.83
CA MET A 90 -16.24 0.29 -18.59
C MET A 90 -17.74 0.14 -18.86
N GLN A 91 -18.35 -0.81 -18.15
CA GLN A 91 -19.79 -0.98 -18.10
C GLN A 91 -20.25 -1.16 -16.66
N THR A 92 -21.46 -0.67 -16.36
CA THR A 92 -22.09 -0.83 -15.04
C THR A 92 -23.19 -1.87 -15.13
N LEU A 93 -23.26 -2.76 -14.14
CA LEU A 93 -24.25 -3.84 -14.06
C LEU A 93 -24.87 -3.89 -12.66
N ASP A 94 -26.19 -3.94 -12.57
CA ASP A 94 -26.88 -4.14 -11.29
C ASP A 94 -27.02 -5.65 -11.00
N LYS A 95 -26.47 -6.09 -9.86
CA LYS A 95 -26.66 -7.45 -9.36
C LYS A 95 -26.95 -7.44 -7.87
N LYS A 96 -28.03 -8.12 -7.46
CA LYS A 96 -28.53 -8.15 -6.07
C LYS A 96 -28.83 -6.74 -5.49
N GLY A 97 -29.21 -5.78 -6.32
CA GLY A 97 -29.50 -4.40 -5.90
C GLY A 97 -28.26 -3.56 -5.61
N GLN A 98 -27.10 -3.99 -6.12
CA GLN A 98 -25.82 -3.30 -5.99
C GLN A 98 -25.23 -3.09 -7.40
N LEU A 99 -24.80 -1.86 -7.68
CA LEU A 99 -24.14 -1.51 -8.94
C LEU A 99 -22.68 -1.97 -8.92
N PHE A 100 -22.35 -2.94 -9.77
CA PHE A 100 -21.00 -3.38 -10.06
C PHE A 100 -20.45 -2.59 -11.24
N ARG A 101 -19.20 -2.12 -11.12
CA ARG A 101 -18.46 -1.52 -12.23
C ARG A 101 -17.51 -2.55 -12.79
N ILE A 102 -17.72 -2.91 -14.05
CA ILE A 102 -16.93 -3.89 -14.77
C ILE A 102 -16.04 -3.13 -15.73
N TRP A 103 -14.74 -3.26 -15.56
CA TRP A 103 -13.72 -2.65 -16.39
C TRP A 103 -13.18 -3.68 -17.38
N GLY A 104 -13.13 -3.34 -18.66
CA GLY A 104 -12.35 -4.08 -19.65
C GLY A 104 -11.00 -3.38 -19.81
N ILE A 105 -9.92 -4.07 -19.47
CA ILE A 105 -8.55 -3.51 -19.53
C ILE A 105 -7.67 -4.46 -20.33
N ASP A 106 -6.86 -3.90 -21.22
CA ASP A 106 -5.78 -4.65 -21.85
C ASP A 106 -4.60 -4.81 -20.88
N ILE A 107 -4.53 -5.96 -20.23
CA ILE A 107 -3.52 -6.27 -19.19
C ILE A 107 -2.22 -6.78 -19.81
N TYR A 108 -2.24 -7.26 -21.06
CA TYR A 108 -1.09 -7.91 -21.70
C TYR A 108 0.11 -6.98 -21.92
N PRO A 109 -0.06 -5.69 -22.30
CA PRO A 109 1.04 -4.74 -22.34
C PRO A 109 1.79 -4.62 -21.00
N LEU A 110 1.11 -4.75 -19.85
CA LEU A 110 1.76 -4.67 -18.53
C LEU A 110 2.68 -5.85 -18.22
N LEU A 111 2.51 -6.99 -18.90
CA LEU A 111 3.33 -8.17 -18.70
C LEU A 111 4.74 -7.99 -19.28
N ASN A 112 4.91 -7.09 -20.25
CA ASN A 112 6.19 -6.82 -20.89
C ASN A 112 7.23 -6.38 -19.85
N SER A 113 8.39 -7.05 -19.86
CA SER A 113 9.52 -6.88 -18.94
C SER A 113 9.94 -5.41 -18.74
N ARG A 114 9.76 -4.59 -19.78
CA ARG A 114 10.03 -3.15 -19.77
C ARG A 114 9.15 -2.37 -18.78
N PHE A 115 7.83 -2.61 -18.77
CA PHE A 115 6.93 -1.95 -17.81
C PHE A 115 7.22 -2.42 -16.39
N ARG A 116 7.52 -3.72 -16.24
CA ARG A 116 7.89 -4.31 -14.96
C ARG A 116 9.11 -3.62 -14.36
N ASN A 117 10.21 -3.49 -15.13
CA ASN A 117 11.43 -2.87 -14.61
C ASN A 117 11.25 -1.38 -14.27
N THR A 118 10.50 -0.63 -15.09
CA THR A 118 10.25 0.81 -14.86
C THR A 118 9.35 1.07 -13.64
N ILE A 119 8.36 0.21 -13.40
CA ILE A 119 7.46 0.29 -12.24
C ILE A 119 8.16 -0.21 -10.96
N VAL A 120 8.98 -1.26 -11.07
CA VAL A 120 9.70 -1.89 -9.94
C VAL A 120 10.85 -1.02 -9.42
N ASP A 121 11.57 -0.30 -10.28
CA ASP A 121 12.66 0.60 -9.82
C ASP A 121 12.14 1.80 -9.01
N ASN A 122 10.85 2.17 -9.16
CA ASN A 122 10.24 3.32 -8.50
C ASN A 122 9.21 2.96 -7.40
N SER A 123 8.97 1.69 -7.09
CA SER A 123 8.01 1.30 -6.03
C SER A 123 8.32 -0.04 -5.34
N ALA A 124 8.12 -0.11 -4.02
CA ALA A 124 8.20 -1.34 -3.23
C ALA A 124 6.89 -2.16 -3.33
N PRO A 125 6.92 -3.44 -2.89
CA PRO A 125 6.99 -4.64 -3.72
C PRO A 125 5.69 -4.94 -4.50
N THR A 126 5.90 -5.39 -5.73
CA THR A 126 5.01 -6.19 -6.61
C THR A 126 3.68 -6.65 -5.98
N ALA A 127 2.59 -5.91 -6.21
CA ALA A 127 1.32 -6.59 -6.42
C ALA A 127 1.53 -7.46 -7.65
N ALA A 128 1.56 -8.78 -7.47
CA ALA A 128 1.74 -9.72 -8.57
C ALA A 128 0.71 -9.39 -9.65
N LEU A 129 1.16 -9.11 -10.87
CA LEU A 129 0.27 -9.02 -12.02
C LEU A 129 -0.59 -10.30 -12.03
N PRO A 130 -1.91 -10.19 -12.25
CA PRO A 130 -2.75 -11.37 -12.25
C PRO A 130 -2.19 -12.37 -13.28
N PRO A 131 -2.14 -13.68 -12.96
CA PRO A 131 -1.83 -14.70 -13.95
C PRO A 131 -2.67 -14.50 -15.23
N ILE A 132 -2.06 -14.86 -16.35
CA ILE A 132 -2.67 -14.74 -17.67
C ILE A 132 -4.05 -15.42 -17.69
N GLY A 133 -5.06 -14.72 -18.22
CA GLY A 133 -6.44 -15.18 -18.29
C GLY A 133 -7.26 -15.03 -17.00
N PHE A 134 -6.74 -14.34 -15.98
CA PHE A 134 -7.51 -14.02 -14.77
C PHE A 134 -8.02 -12.58 -14.80
N GLY A 135 -9.28 -12.41 -14.41
CA GLY A 135 -9.80 -11.11 -13.99
C GLY A 135 -9.46 -10.83 -12.53
N SER A 136 -9.78 -9.63 -12.08
CA SER A 136 -9.69 -9.25 -10.68
C SER A 136 -11.02 -8.75 -10.17
N ILE A 137 -11.25 -8.99 -8.90
CA ILE A 137 -12.45 -8.58 -8.20
C ILE A 137 -12.06 -7.94 -6.88
N SER A 138 -12.59 -6.75 -6.65
CA SER A 138 -12.42 -6.06 -5.37
C SER A 138 -12.95 -6.92 -4.21
N LYS A 139 -12.26 -6.90 -3.06
CA LYS A 139 -12.63 -7.68 -1.88
C LYS A 139 -14.11 -7.53 -1.47
N PRO A 140 -14.73 -6.33 -1.48
CA PRO A 140 -16.14 -6.19 -1.15
C PRO A 140 -17.08 -6.78 -2.21
N ALA A 141 -16.74 -6.70 -3.50
CA ALA A 141 -17.47 -7.39 -4.58
C ALA A 141 -17.44 -8.91 -4.41
N ALA A 142 -16.26 -9.47 -4.14
CA ALA A 142 -16.09 -10.91 -3.92
C ALA A 142 -16.93 -11.42 -2.75
N ALA A 143 -16.94 -10.68 -1.64
CA ALA A 143 -17.75 -11.01 -0.47
C ALA A 143 -19.27 -10.99 -0.76
N LEU A 144 -19.75 -10.05 -1.57
CA LEU A 144 -21.18 -9.92 -1.92
C LEU A 144 -21.65 -11.00 -2.91
N LEU A 145 -20.77 -11.38 -3.84
CA LEU A 145 -21.03 -12.45 -4.81
C LEU A 145 -20.70 -13.85 -4.25
N ASN A 146 -20.08 -13.93 -3.06
CA ASN A 146 -19.60 -15.15 -2.43
C ASN A 146 -18.59 -15.92 -3.30
N ILE A 147 -17.66 -15.17 -3.90
CA ILE A 147 -16.59 -15.62 -4.80
C ILE A 147 -15.28 -15.70 -4.02
N LYS A 148 -14.55 -16.80 -4.17
CA LYS A 148 -13.19 -16.98 -3.63
C LYS A 148 -12.15 -16.80 -4.74
N ASP A 149 -10.88 -16.72 -4.36
CA ASP A 149 -9.78 -16.71 -5.32
C ASP A 149 -9.87 -17.89 -6.29
N GLY A 150 -9.92 -17.58 -7.59
CA GLY A 150 -10.03 -18.55 -8.67
C GLY A 150 -11.46 -18.95 -9.05
N ASP A 151 -12.48 -18.48 -8.33
CA ASP A 151 -13.88 -18.69 -8.74
C ASP A 151 -14.27 -17.74 -9.88
N SER A 152 -15.19 -18.16 -10.73
CA SER A 152 -15.83 -17.30 -11.73
C SER A 152 -17.08 -16.62 -11.16
N ALA A 153 -17.36 -15.40 -11.64
CA ALA A 153 -18.61 -14.72 -11.38
C ALA A 153 -19.62 -15.05 -12.48
N ASP A 154 -20.78 -15.58 -12.09
CA ASP A 154 -21.99 -15.41 -12.88
C ASP A 154 -22.36 -13.91 -12.77
N LEU A 155 -22.41 -13.20 -13.90
CA LEU A 155 -22.85 -11.80 -13.99
C LEU A 155 -24.21 -11.64 -14.69
N GLY A 156 -24.91 -12.73 -15.00
CA GLY A 156 -26.20 -12.72 -15.68
C GLY A 156 -26.10 -12.68 -17.21
N ALA A 157 -24.90 -12.85 -17.77
CA ALA A 157 -24.67 -13.09 -19.18
C ALA A 157 -24.73 -14.61 -19.48
N GLU A 158 -24.94 -15.02 -20.74
CA GLU A 158 -24.87 -16.43 -21.15
C GLU A 158 -23.49 -17.06 -20.91
N ILE A 159 -22.46 -16.23 -20.65
CA ILE A 159 -21.06 -16.60 -20.44
C ILE A 159 -20.64 -16.17 -19.02
N ASN A 160 -19.95 -17.05 -18.30
CA ASN A 160 -19.35 -16.74 -16.98
C ASN A 160 -18.07 -15.91 -17.16
N THR A 161 -17.69 -15.10 -16.16
CA THR A 161 -16.38 -14.42 -16.21
C THR A 161 -15.23 -15.42 -16.19
N PRO A 162 -14.02 -15.03 -16.65
CA PRO A 162 -12.80 -15.75 -16.32
C PRO A 162 -12.66 -15.92 -14.79
N PRO A 163 -11.85 -16.89 -14.33
CA PRO A 163 -11.45 -17.00 -12.94
C PRO A 163 -10.98 -15.65 -12.37
N LEU A 164 -11.48 -15.27 -11.21
CA LEU A 164 -11.22 -13.96 -10.61
C LEU A 164 -10.28 -14.07 -9.41
N ILE A 165 -9.35 -13.13 -9.31
CA ILE A 165 -8.48 -12.98 -8.14
C ILE A 165 -9.06 -11.90 -7.24
N VAL A 166 -9.24 -12.23 -5.97
CA VAL A 166 -9.79 -11.35 -4.94
C VAL A 166 -8.70 -10.39 -4.47
N GLY A 167 -8.68 -9.21 -5.08
CA GLY A 167 -7.68 -8.18 -4.83
C GLY A 167 -7.76 -7.08 -5.90
N ASP A 168 -7.22 -5.91 -5.58
CA ASP A 168 -7.20 -4.79 -6.51
C ASP A 168 -6.02 -4.98 -7.49
N VAL A 169 -6.28 -4.95 -8.81
CA VAL A 169 -5.23 -5.00 -9.84
C VAL A 169 -4.35 -3.75 -9.78
N PRO A 170 -3.03 -3.87 -10.07
CA PRO A 170 -2.04 -2.78 -10.02
C PRO A 170 -2.20 -1.70 -11.12
N LEU A 171 -3.42 -1.26 -11.40
CA LEU A 171 -3.70 0.01 -12.06
C LEU A 171 -4.45 0.90 -11.06
N PRO A 172 -3.74 1.49 -10.07
CA PRO A 172 -4.33 2.12 -8.89
C PRO A 172 -5.11 3.41 -9.18
N GLN A 173 -5.24 3.80 -10.45
CA GLN A 173 -6.00 4.99 -10.85
C GLN A 173 -7.33 4.66 -11.54
N LEU A 174 -7.47 3.49 -12.17
CA LEU A 174 -8.67 3.13 -12.94
C LEU A 174 -9.72 2.42 -12.07
N THR A 175 -9.29 1.54 -11.17
CA THR A 175 -10.18 0.72 -10.33
C THR A 175 -10.41 1.29 -8.93
N ALA A 176 -9.54 2.18 -8.45
CA ALA A 176 -9.41 2.54 -7.03
C ALA A 176 -10.57 3.35 -6.39
N ASN A 177 -11.67 3.60 -7.10
CA ASN A 177 -12.78 4.41 -6.60
C ASN A 177 -14.11 3.66 -6.47
N SER A 178 -14.17 2.33 -6.68
CA SER A 178 -15.42 1.57 -6.50
C SER A 178 -15.24 0.33 -5.63
N PRO A 179 -15.95 0.20 -4.49
CA PRO A 179 -15.91 -1.00 -3.64
C PRO A 179 -16.50 -2.23 -4.32
N TYR A 180 -17.23 -2.06 -5.43
CA TYR A 180 -17.81 -3.13 -6.24
C TYR A 180 -17.24 -3.10 -7.66
N ALA A 181 -15.92 -3.15 -7.77
CA ALA A 181 -15.21 -3.21 -9.05
C ALA A 181 -14.85 -4.65 -9.43
N ILE A 182 -14.98 -4.97 -10.70
CA ILE A 182 -14.44 -6.15 -11.37
C ILE A 182 -13.61 -5.63 -12.55
N ALA A 183 -12.35 -6.05 -12.70
CA ALA A 183 -11.57 -5.75 -13.89
C ALA A 183 -11.29 -7.04 -14.64
N LEU A 184 -11.65 -7.07 -15.92
CA LEU A 184 -11.53 -8.22 -16.80
C LEU A 184 -10.54 -7.91 -17.91
N PRO A 185 -9.87 -8.94 -18.47
CA PRO A 185 -9.23 -8.81 -19.76
C PRO A 185 -10.20 -8.25 -20.80
N LEU A 186 -9.71 -7.38 -21.67
CA LEU A 186 -10.53 -6.65 -22.63
C LEU A 186 -11.35 -7.57 -23.55
N ARG A 187 -10.81 -8.74 -23.93
CA ARG A 187 -11.53 -9.79 -24.68
C ARG A 187 -12.75 -10.29 -23.92
N ASP A 188 -12.58 -10.69 -22.67
CA ASP A 188 -13.65 -11.27 -21.87
C ASP A 188 -14.74 -10.23 -21.56
N PHE A 189 -14.35 -8.96 -21.45
CA PHE A 189 -15.29 -7.85 -21.37
C PHE A 189 -16.19 -7.79 -22.62
N PHE A 190 -15.62 -7.78 -23.82
CA PHE A 190 -16.42 -7.74 -25.05
C PHE A 190 -17.23 -9.03 -25.30
N ALA A 191 -16.73 -10.18 -24.84
CA ALA A 191 -17.48 -11.44 -24.87
C ALA A 191 -18.72 -11.40 -23.96
N LEU A 192 -18.63 -10.74 -22.80
CA LEU A 192 -19.77 -10.54 -21.88
C LEU A 192 -20.75 -9.48 -22.38
N PHE A 193 -20.29 -8.50 -23.17
CA PHE A 193 -21.08 -7.36 -23.64
C PHE A 193 -21.08 -7.22 -25.17
N PRO A 194 -21.63 -8.20 -25.91
CA PRO A 194 -21.59 -8.24 -27.38
C PRO A 194 -22.49 -7.19 -28.06
N GLN A 195 -23.44 -6.55 -27.34
CA GLN A 195 -24.33 -5.50 -27.88
C GLN A 195 -23.68 -4.10 -27.93
N SER A 196 -22.39 -3.96 -27.62
CA SER A 196 -21.65 -2.73 -27.91
C SER A 196 -21.36 -2.68 -29.42
N ASP A 197 -22.24 -2.04 -30.18
CA ASP A 197 -22.37 -2.07 -31.67
C ASP A 197 -21.08 -1.76 -32.49
N ASN A 198 -19.92 -1.51 -31.87
CA ASN A 198 -18.65 -1.29 -32.57
C ASN A 198 -17.36 -1.57 -31.75
N GLN A 199 -17.42 -2.37 -30.68
CA GLN A 199 -16.27 -2.59 -29.77
C GLN A 199 -15.64 -1.27 -29.29
N GLU A 200 -16.49 -0.35 -28.83
CA GLU A 200 -16.06 0.98 -28.40
C GLU A 200 -15.21 0.92 -27.11
N VAL A 201 -14.15 1.74 -27.09
CA VAL A 201 -13.23 1.89 -25.97
C VAL A 201 -13.43 3.29 -25.38
N ASN A 202 -13.52 3.41 -24.05
CA ASN A 202 -13.75 4.70 -23.40
C ASN A 202 -12.52 5.64 -23.48
N ALA A 203 -11.32 5.10 -23.33
CA ALA A 203 -10.08 5.86 -23.38
C ALA A 203 -8.86 4.98 -23.65
N ILE A 204 -7.83 5.57 -24.25
CA ILE A 204 -6.50 4.96 -24.37
C ILE A 204 -5.51 5.79 -23.54
N TYR A 205 -4.83 5.16 -22.59
CA TYR A 205 -3.88 5.83 -21.69
C TYR A 205 -2.44 5.57 -22.09
N LEU A 206 -1.59 6.60 -22.02
CA LEU A 206 -0.15 6.48 -22.26
C LEU A 206 0.57 6.37 -20.92
N LEU A 207 1.28 5.26 -20.72
CA LEU A 207 1.85 4.92 -19.42
C LEU A 207 3.19 5.60 -19.14
N MET A 208 3.92 6.04 -20.17
CA MET A 208 5.27 6.60 -19.99
C MET A 208 5.32 8.10 -20.25
N PRO A 209 6.21 8.82 -19.53
CA PRO A 209 6.45 10.22 -19.81
C PRO A 209 7.10 10.38 -21.19
N ARG A 210 6.63 11.36 -21.95
CA ARG A 210 7.15 11.72 -23.28
C ARG A 210 7.58 13.18 -23.29
N SER A 211 8.63 13.47 -24.05
CA SER A 211 9.11 14.83 -24.33
C SER A 211 8.10 15.62 -25.16
N SER A 212 8.24 16.95 -25.21
CA SER A 212 7.38 17.81 -26.03
C SER A 212 7.38 17.43 -27.51
N ASP A 213 8.53 16.98 -28.01
CA ASP A 213 8.73 16.68 -29.43
C ASP A 213 8.04 15.36 -29.79
N GLU A 214 8.16 14.35 -28.92
CA GLU A 214 7.45 13.06 -29.05
C GLU A 214 5.93 13.22 -28.96
N LEU A 215 5.44 14.12 -28.11
CA LEU A 215 4.00 14.40 -28.01
C LEU A 215 3.48 15.10 -29.26
N SER A 216 4.29 15.94 -29.90
CA SER A 216 3.93 16.62 -31.15
C SER A 216 3.88 15.62 -32.30
N ALA A 217 4.90 14.75 -32.44
CA ALA A 217 4.92 13.68 -33.43
C ALA A 217 3.73 12.72 -33.28
N LEU A 218 3.39 12.33 -32.04
CA LEU A 218 2.23 11.50 -31.77
C LEU A 218 0.92 12.21 -32.17
N THR A 219 0.81 13.52 -31.91
CA THR A 219 -0.38 14.31 -32.27
C THR A 219 -0.58 14.36 -33.79
N ASP A 220 0.50 14.38 -34.57
CA ASP A 220 0.45 14.36 -36.04
C ASP A 220 0.08 12.98 -36.60
N MET A 221 0.40 11.90 -35.88
CA MET A 221 0.04 10.52 -36.24
C MET A 221 -1.42 10.17 -35.95
N LEU A 222 -2.05 10.83 -34.97
CA LEU A 222 -3.41 10.51 -34.54
C LEU A 222 -4.44 10.78 -35.65
N PRO A 223 -5.42 9.88 -35.86
CA PRO A 223 -6.61 10.13 -36.68
C PRO A 223 -7.31 11.45 -36.32
N LYS A 224 -7.95 12.09 -37.30
CA LYS A 224 -8.60 13.41 -37.12
C LYS A 224 -9.68 13.44 -36.03
N HIS A 225 -10.29 12.29 -35.71
CA HIS A 225 -11.28 12.15 -34.66
C HIS A 225 -10.69 11.96 -33.27
N LEU A 226 -9.37 11.80 -33.11
CA LEU A 226 -8.69 11.63 -31.82
C LEU A 226 -7.94 12.89 -31.39
N SER A 227 -7.73 13.03 -30.08
CA SER A 227 -6.98 14.13 -29.48
C SER A 227 -6.25 13.69 -28.22
N LEU A 228 -5.05 14.23 -28.05
CA LEU A 228 -4.24 14.00 -26.87
C LEU A 228 -4.63 15.01 -25.77
N GLN A 229 -5.02 14.52 -24.60
CA GLN A 229 -5.36 15.34 -23.44
C GLN A 229 -4.44 15.00 -22.28
N LYS A 230 -3.99 16.03 -21.54
CA LYS A 230 -3.23 15.84 -20.31
C LYS A 230 -4.18 15.37 -19.21
N VAL A 231 -3.86 14.26 -18.56
CA VAL A 231 -4.64 13.75 -17.43
C VAL A 231 -4.40 14.70 -16.24
N ILE A 232 -5.43 15.42 -15.81
CA ILE A 232 -5.36 16.30 -14.64
C ILE A 232 -5.30 15.41 -13.40
N GLN A 233 -4.11 15.18 -12.86
CA GLN A 233 -3.95 14.58 -11.53
C GLN A 233 -4.60 15.51 -10.51
N ALA A 234 -5.59 15.02 -9.77
CA ALA A 234 -6.24 15.79 -8.72
C ALA A 234 -5.21 16.14 -7.62
N ASN A 235 -4.75 17.40 -7.59
CA ASN A 235 -3.90 17.95 -6.51
C ASN A 235 -4.54 17.81 -5.10
N ASP A 236 -5.83 17.46 -5.04
CA ASP A 236 -6.64 17.31 -3.83
C ASP A 236 -6.14 16.21 -2.89
N SER A 237 -5.58 15.10 -3.42
CA SER A 237 -5.06 13.99 -2.60
C SER A 237 -3.78 14.36 -1.84
N VAL A 238 -2.89 15.14 -2.46
CA VAL A 238 -1.61 15.56 -1.87
C VAL A 238 -1.83 16.54 -0.71
N GLU A 239 -2.75 17.50 -0.84
CA GLU A 239 -3.09 18.40 0.28
C GLU A 239 -3.79 17.67 1.43
N MET A 240 -4.72 16.76 1.12
CA MET A 240 -5.45 15.99 2.13
C MET A 240 -4.51 15.10 2.93
N GLY A 241 -3.56 14.43 2.29
CA GLY A 241 -2.63 13.59 3.03
C GLY A 241 -1.55 14.35 3.81
N LYS A 242 -1.10 15.53 3.35
CA LYS A 242 -0.23 16.41 4.17
C LYS A 242 -0.92 16.85 5.46
N SER A 243 -2.24 17.06 5.38
CA SER A 243 -3.11 17.40 6.51
C SER A 243 -3.28 16.22 7.47
N PHE A 244 -3.46 15.01 6.93
CA PHE A 244 -3.55 13.77 7.69
C PHE A 244 -2.23 13.42 8.40
N SER A 245 -1.09 13.57 7.72
CA SER A 245 0.23 13.38 8.30
C SER A 245 0.46 14.28 9.51
N PHE A 246 0.03 15.55 9.44
CA PHE A 246 0.14 16.47 10.57
C PHE A 246 -0.66 15.97 11.80
N HIS A 247 -1.86 15.43 11.60
CA HIS A 247 -2.66 14.86 12.69
C HIS A 247 -1.98 13.64 13.33
N LEU A 248 -1.39 12.74 12.51
CA LEU A 248 -0.64 11.59 13.02
C LEU A 248 0.61 12.01 13.81
N VAL A 249 1.34 13.02 13.36
CA VAL A 249 2.49 13.57 14.10
C VAL A 249 2.04 14.13 15.46
N ALA A 250 0.89 14.80 15.51
CA ALA A 250 0.35 15.31 16.77
C ALA A 250 -0.02 14.17 17.76
N MET A 251 -0.64 13.09 17.26
CA MET A 251 -0.91 11.89 18.07
C MET A 251 0.37 11.21 18.54
N GLY A 252 1.39 11.13 17.68
CA GLY A 252 2.73 10.63 18.03
C GLY A 252 3.38 11.44 19.14
N GLY A 253 3.29 12.77 19.08
CA GLY A 253 3.75 13.67 20.13
C GLY A 253 3.05 13.45 21.47
N LEU A 254 1.74 13.21 21.45
CA LEU A 254 0.97 12.86 22.65
C LEU A 254 1.43 11.54 23.25
N MET A 255 1.73 10.55 22.40
CA MET A 255 2.26 9.26 22.83
C MET A 255 3.64 9.43 23.47
N VAL A 256 4.52 10.26 22.91
CA VAL A 256 5.83 10.59 23.53
C VAL A 256 5.64 11.21 24.92
N LEU A 257 4.67 12.11 25.10
CA LEU A 257 4.38 12.73 26.40
C LEU A 257 3.94 11.69 27.44
N VAL A 258 3.02 10.79 27.07
CA VAL A 258 2.56 9.69 27.94
C VAL A 258 3.74 8.80 28.31
N CYS A 259 4.57 8.43 27.33
CA CYS A 259 5.75 7.58 27.51
C CYS A 259 6.81 8.20 28.43
N LEU A 260 7.06 9.51 28.30
CA LEU A 260 7.99 10.25 29.16
C LEU A 260 7.62 10.09 30.64
N PHE A 261 6.33 10.16 30.99
CA PHE A 261 5.86 10.01 32.36
C PHE A 261 5.99 8.58 32.88
N ILE A 262 5.70 7.58 32.05
CA ILE A 262 5.83 6.16 32.43
C ILE A 262 7.30 5.83 32.68
N VAL A 263 8.19 6.25 31.80
CA VAL A 263 9.64 6.07 31.91
C VAL A 263 10.16 6.81 33.14
N THR A 264 9.75 8.06 33.36
CA THR A 264 10.11 8.83 34.57
C THR A 264 9.66 8.10 35.84
N ASN A 265 8.47 7.49 35.84
CA ASN A 265 7.98 6.70 36.97
C ASN A 265 8.87 5.48 37.22
N ALA A 266 9.08 4.66 36.19
CA ALA A 266 9.89 3.45 36.30
C ALA A 266 11.33 3.74 36.75
N LEU A 267 11.95 4.82 36.23
CA LEU A 267 13.31 5.24 36.57
C LEU A 267 13.42 5.84 37.97
N SER A 268 12.47 6.68 38.37
CA SER A 268 12.42 7.22 39.73
C SER A 268 12.37 6.11 40.76
N MET A 269 11.66 5.02 40.46
CA MET A 269 11.63 3.83 41.31
C MET A 269 12.94 3.05 41.32
N LEU A 270 13.54 2.84 40.16
CA LEU A 270 14.83 2.14 40.04
C LEU A 270 15.91 2.87 40.86
N LEU A 271 15.91 4.20 40.82
CA LEU A 271 16.83 5.04 41.60
C LEU A 271 16.49 5.05 43.10
N ALA A 272 15.21 5.07 43.47
CA ALA A 272 14.78 4.99 44.88
C ALA A 272 15.27 3.70 45.56
N TYR A 273 15.25 2.56 44.85
CA TYR A 273 15.79 1.30 45.37
C TYR A 273 17.31 1.26 45.47
N ARG A 274 18.00 1.98 44.58
CA ARG A 274 19.46 2.04 44.56
C ARG A 274 20.04 3.02 45.55
N HIS A 275 19.23 3.87 46.16
CA HIS A 275 19.70 4.90 47.08
C HIS A 275 20.59 4.33 48.20
N THR A 276 20.23 3.20 48.80
CA THR A 276 21.03 2.56 49.86
C THR A 276 22.38 2.08 49.33
N THR A 277 22.39 1.45 48.16
CA THR A 277 23.62 1.01 47.48
C THR A 277 24.50 2.21 47.08
N ILE A 278 23.92 3.26 46.50
CA ILE A 278 24.63 4.49 46.13
C ILE A 278 25.23 5.16 47.37
N SER A 279 24.50 5.21 48.48
CA SER A 279 24.99 5.73 49.75
C SER A 279 26.17 4.92 50.30
N HIS A 280 26.12 3.58 50.23
CA HIS A 280 27.23 2.72 50.62
C HIS A 280 28.46 2.90 49.72
N LEU A 281 28.27 2.97 48.40
CA LEU A 281 29.35 3.22 47.44
C LEU A 281 30.04 4.57 47.70
N HIS A 282 29.26 5.59 48.04
CA HIS A 282 29.78 6.91 48.36
C HIS A 282 30.55 6.91 49.68
N LYS A 283 30.06 6.20 50.72
CA LYS A 283 30.79 6.01 52.00
C LYS A 283 32.09 5.22 51.82
N LEU A 284 32.18 4.35 50.81
CA LEU A 284 33.38 3.60 50.44
C LEU A 284 34.39 4.43 49.60
N GLY A 285 34.16 5.74 49.41
CA GLY A 285 35.10 6.65 48.73
C GLY A 285 34.91 6.77 47.22
N ILE A 286 33.85 6.21 46.64
CA ILE A 286 33.58 6.33 45.20
C ILE A 286 33.04 7.72 44.87
N THR A 287 33.64 8.38 43.88
CA THR A 287 33.27 9.74 43.47
C THR A 287 31.87 9.80 42.84
N LYS A 288 31.17 10.92 43.03
CA LYS A 288 29.84 11.16 42.43
C LYS A 288 29.86 11.05 40.90
N LYS A 289 30.95 11.49 40.25
CA LYS A 289 31.14 11.37 38.79
C LYS A 289 31.16 9.91 38.35
N ALA A 290 31.87 9.03 39.06
CA ALA A 290 31.95 7.61 38.70
C ALA A 290 30.58 6.91 38.82
N ILE A 291 29.81 7.22 39.87
CA ILE A 291 28.45 6.69 40.05
C ILE A 291 27.50 7.21 38.96
N THR A 292 27.62 8.49 38.61
CA THR A 292 26.78 9.13 37.57
C THR A 292 27.01 8.50 36.20
N VAL A 293 28.27 8.32 35.80
CA VAL A 293 28.62 7.67 34.54
C VAL A 293 28.13 6.23 34.52
N GLY A 294 28.33 5.46 35.60
CA GLY A 294 27.84 4.08 35.68
C GLY A 294 26.32 3.97 35.53
N LEU A 295 25.56 4.89 36.15
CA LEU A 295 24.10 4.94 36.01
C LEU A 295 23.67 5.33 34.59
N ILE A 296 24.30 6.33 33.97
CA ILE A 296 24.00 6.75 32.59
C ILE A 296 24.28 5.61 31.61
N THR A 297 25.39 4.90 31.76
CA THR A 297 25.74 3.76 30.90
C THR A 297 24.70 2.63 30.99
N GLU A 298 24.26 2.30 32.20
CA GLU A 298 23.23 1.27 32.38
C GLU A 298 21.86 1.70 31.85
N LEU A 299 21.46 2.94 32.10
CA LEU A 299 20.19 3.47 31.58
C LEU A 299 20.21 3.59 30.05
N GLY A 300 21.35 3.95 29.47
CA GLY A 300 21.57 3.91 28.03
C GLY A 300 21.40 2.51 27.44
N PHE A 301 21.91 1.48 28.13
CA PHE A 301 21.71 0.08 27.74
C PHE A 301 20.23 -0.32 27.77
N TYR A 302 19.50 -0.01 28.85
CA TYR A 302 18.06 -0.29 28.93
C TYR A 302 17.27 0.45 27.86
N CYS A 303 17.59 1.72 27.62
CA CYS A 303 16.96 2.52 26.58
C CYS A 303 17.14 1.88 25.21
N LEU A 304 18.37 1.55 24.82
CA LEU A 304 18.68 1.01 23.50
C LEU A 304 17.99 -0.33 23.24
N VAL A 305 18.09 -1.28 24.18
CA VAL A 305 17.46 -2.60 24.05
C VAL A 305 15.93 -2.48 24.10
N GLY A 306 15.40 -1.67 25.01
CA GLY A 306 13.96 -1.45 25.15
C GLY A 306 13.33 -0.78 23.93
N SER A 307 13.99 0.24 23.36
CA SER A 307 13.51 0.89 22.14
C SER A 307 13.59 -0.01 20.92
N LEU A 308 14.65 -0.83 20.77
CA LEU A 308 14.76 -1.75 19.64
C LEU A 308 13.66 -2.81 19.67
N LEU A 309 13.44 -3.42 20.84
CA LEU A 309 12.34 -4.38 21.05
C LEU A 309 10.97 -3.72 20.86
N GLY A 310 10.82 -2.46 21.29
CA GLY A 310 9.62 -1.67 21.05
C GLY A 310 9.36 -1.44 19.56
N VAL A 311 10.38 -1.04 18.79
CA VAL A 311 10.27 -0.85 17.34
C VAL A 311 9.83 -2.15 16.66
N LEU A 312 10.47 -3.27 16.98
CA LEU A 312 10.11 -4.59 16.47
C LEU A 312 8.64 -4.93 16.78
N LEU A 313 8.20 -4.69 18.01
CA LEU A 313 6.83 -4.95 18.42
C LEU A 313 5.82 -4.02 17.73
N GLY A 314 6.17 -2.75 17.50
CA GLY A 314 5.29 -1.80 16.80
C GLY A 314 5.16 -2.08 15.30
N PHE A 315 6.25 -2.49 14.63
CA PHE A 315 6.17 -2.99 13.25
C PHE A 315 5.33 -4.26 13.18
N TRP A 316 5.58 -5.21 14.07
CA TRP A 316 4.78 -6.44 14.17
C TRP A 316 3.30 -6.14 14.43
N ALA A 317 2.97 -5.17 15.29
CA ALA A 317 1.59 -4.81 15.56
C ALA A 317 0.90 -4.24 14.31
N ILE A 318 1.57 -3.40 13.53
CA ILE A 318 1.01 -2.82 12.31
C ILE A 318 0.73 -3.88 11.26
N THR A 319 1.64 -4.84 11.06
CA THR A 319 1.44 -5.89 10.06
C THR A 319 0.23 -6.78 10.37
N GLN A 320 -0.19 -6.89 11.64
CA GLN A 320 -1.44 -7.58 12.01
C GLN A 320 -2.70 -6.79 11.64
N PHE A 321 -2.63 -5.46 11.62
CA PHE A 321 -3.76 -4.57 11.30
C PHE A 321 -3.71 -4.03 9.86
N ASP A 322 -2.74 -4.51 9.06
CA ASP A 322 -2.43 -4.03 7.72
C ASP A 322 -3.67 -4.01 6.82
N THR A 323 -4.41 -5.13 6.71
CA THR A 323 -5.57 -5.21 5.81
C THR A 323 -6.67 -4.16 6.08
N GLY A 324 -6.89 -3.77 7.33
CA GLY A 324 -7.88 -2.74 7.70
C GLY A 324 -7.35 -1.31 7.57
N ILE A 325 -6.11 -1.08 8.00
CA ILE A 325 -5.44 0.24 7.90
C ILE A 325 -5.23 0.58 6.44
N THR A 326 -4.67 -0.35 5.67
CA THR A 326 -4.33 -0.20 4.26
C THR A 326 -5.57 0.04 3.43
N ALA A 327 -6.64 -0.74 3.60
CA ALA A 327 -7.90 -0.49 2.88
C ALA A 327 -8.54 0.86 3.23
N THR A 328 -8.43 1.31 4.48
CA THR A 328 -9.01 2.60 4.90
C THR A 328 -8.20 3.77 4.35
N LEU A 329 -6.87 3.70 4.49
CA LEU A 329 -5.96 4.77 4.05
C LEU A 329 -5.81 4.80 2.54
N SER A 330 -5.85 3.67 1.84
CA SER A 330 -5.82 3.65 0.38
C SER A 330 -7.05 4.33 -0.22
N ASN A 331 -8.24 4.04 0.33
CA ASN A 331 -9.49 4.68 -0.07
C ASN A 331 -9.52 6.18 0.29
N LEU A 332 -9.00 6.55 1.46
CA LEU A 332 -8.99 7.94 1.92
C LEU A 332 -8.00 8.81 1.15
N LEU A 333 -6.80 8.29 0.88
CA LEU A 333 -5.75 8.98 0.14
C LEU A 333 -5.91 8.84 -1.38
N ARG A 334 -6.85 7.99 -1.84
CA ARG A 334 -7.04 7.59 -3.25
C ARG A 334 -5.71 7.19 -3.91
N SER A 335 -4.87 6.51 -3.14
CA SER A 335 -3.50 6.16 -3.50
C SER A 335 -3.18 4.79 -2.90
N PRO A 336 -2.42 3.92 -3.58
CA PRO A 336 -1.97 2.67 -3.02
C PRO A 336 -1.14 2.94 -1.76
N PHE A 337 -1.72 2.63 -0.61
CA PHE A 337 -1.06 2.68 0.68
C PHE A 337 -0.40 1.32 0.91
N SER A 338 0.91 1.30 1.16
CA SER A 338 1.61 0.07 1.53
C SER A 338 2.64 0.34 2.62
N ILE A 339 2.57 -0.48 3.67
CA ILE A 339 3.49 -0.44 4.80
C ILE A 339 4.88 -0.97 4.40
N ASP A 340 4.98 -1.81 3.37
CA ASP A 340 6.23 -2.41 2.91
C ASP A 340 7.22 -1.40 2.31
N SER A 341 6.73 -0.23 1.90
CA SER A 341 7.55 0.88 1.41
C SER A 341 8.38 1.58 2.49
N VAL A 342 8.08 1.33 3.77
CA VAL A 342 8.71 2.05 4.89
C VAL A 342 10.00 1.37 5.33
N SER A 343 11.12 2.09 5.24
CA SER A 343 12.42 1.60 5.73
C SER A 343 12.41 1.39 7.25
N PHE A 344 12.45 0.13 7.67
CA PHE A 344 12.56 -0.27 9.07
C PHE A 344 13.72 0.44 9.79
N ILE A 345 14.88 0.53 9.14
CA ILE A 345 16.09 1.12 9.73
C ILE A 345 15.88 2.61 10.03
N SER A 346 15.25 3.35 9.11
CA SER A 346 15.00 4.79 9.28
C SER A 346 14.09 5.07 10.48
N VAL A 347 12.97 4.34 10.59
CA VAL A 347 12.03 4.46 11.71
C VAL A 347 12.68 4.00 13.01
N ALA A 348 13.46 2.91 12.98
CA ALA A 348 14.15 2.40 14.15
C ALA A 348 15.12 3.44 14.73
N LEU A 349 15.94 4.07 13.89
CA LEU A 349 16.89 5.11 14.30
C LEU A 349 16.18 6.32 14.91
N LEU A 350 15.12 6.82 14.26
CA LEU A 350 14.35 7.95 14.76
C LEU A 350 13.68 7.64 16.09
N CYS A 351 13.06 6.46 16.21
CA CYS A 351 12.42 6.01 17.43
C CYS A 351 13.43 5.87 18.59
N VAL A 352 14.59 5.27 18.33
CA VAL A 352 15.67 5.14 19.33
C VAL A 352 16.15 6.52 19.78
N LEU A 353 16.37 7.45 18.85
CA LEU A 353 16.78 8.82 19.16
C LEU A 353 15.78 9.53 20.08
N LEU A 354 14.49 9.47 19.75
CA LEU A 354 13.43 10.09 20.54
C LEU A 354 13.31 9.44 21.94
N CYS A 355 13.45 8.12 22.04
CA CYS A 355 13.50 7.42 23.32
C CYS A 355 14.70 7.86 24.18
N VAL A 356 15.88 8.04 23.57
CA VAL A 356 17.08 8.52 24.26
C VAL A 356 16.87 9.93 24.80
N ILE A 357 16.30 10.84 23.99
CA ILE A 357 15.97 12.20 24.42
C ILE A 357 14.96 12.16 25.58
N GLY A 358 13.91 11.34 25.47
CA GLY A 358 12.92 11.17 26.53
C GLY A 358 13.52 10.66 27.84
N VAL A 359 14.35 9.62 27.79
CA VAL A 359 15.06 9.09 28.97
C VAL A 359 16.01 10.14 29.55
N ALA A 360 16.73 10.91 28.73
CA ALA A 360 17.62 11.97 29.20
C ALA A 360 16.86 13.04 30.00
N ILE A 361 15.70 13.48 29.50
CA ILE A 361 14.82 14.44 30.18
C ILE A 361 14.26 13.83 31.48
N ALA A 362 13.75 12.60 31.42
CA ALA A 362 13.16 11.88 32.54
C ALA A 362 14.15 11.62 33.69
N THR A 363 15.42 11.36 33.37
CA THR A 363 16.47 11.02 34.35
C THR A 363 17.07 12.23 35.05
N PHE A 364 16.99 13.42 34.45
CA PHE A 364 17.69 14.61 34.93
C PHE A 364 17.37 14.98 36.39
N ILE A 365 16.07 15.04 36.73
CA ILE A 365 15.62 15.42 38.09
C ILE A 365 15.93 14.32 39.12
N PRO A 366 15.53 13.04 38.90
CA PRO A 366 15.82 11.97 39.86
C PRO A 366 17.32 11.73 40.09
N LEU A 367 18.15 11.84 39.04
CA LEU A 367 19.60 11.69 39.14
C LEU A 367 20.22 12.79 40.00
N LYS A 368 19.80 14.04 39.80
CA LYS A 368 20.26 15.18 40.62
C LYS A 368 19.88 15.03 42.10
N GLN A 369 18.71 14.44 42.37
CA GLN A 369 18.27 14.15 43.74
C GLN A 369 19.06 12.99 44.37
N ALA A 370 19.28 11.90 43.63
CA ALA A 370 20.01 10.72 44.11
C ALA A 370 21.49 11.00 44.45
N LEU A 371 22.10 12.04 43.84
CA LEU A 371 23.49 12.44 44.07
C LEU A 371 23.67 13.41 45.26
N LYS A 372 22.60 13.89 45.88
CA LYS A 372 22.65 14.65 47.14
C LYS A 372 22.69 13.67 48.32
N THR A 373 23.71 13.80 49.17
CA THR A 373 24.04 12.85 50.24
C THR A 373 23.09 12.89 51.44
N GLU A 374 22.31 13.97 51.56
CA GLU A 374 21.18 14.04 52.45
C GLU A 374 19.91 13.92 51.61
N LEU A 375 19.15 12.84 51.81
CA LEU A 375 17.71 12.87 51.62
C LEU A 375 17.15 13.83 52.70
N VAL A 376 17.42 15.13 52.57
CA VAL A 376 16.50 16.08 53.17
C VAL A 376 15.20 15.81 52.43
N GLN A 377 14.27 15.11 53.10
CA GLN A 377 12.85 15.25 52.83
C GLN A 377 12.53 16.71 53.07
N THR A 378 12.93 17.57 52.13
CA THR A 378 12.43 18.91 52.06
C THR A 378 10.97 18.70 51.70
N ASN A 379 10.12 18.69 52.74
CA ASN A 379 8.75 19.15 52.62
C ASN A 379 8.80 20.64 52.23
N ASN A 380 9.44 20.97 51.10
CA ASN A 380 9.17 22.21 50.40
C ASN A 380 7.82 21.96 49.74
N THR A 381 6.78 22.02 50.57
CA THR A 381 5.45 22.37 50.10
C THR A 381 5.62 23.76 49.52
N LEU A 382 5.87 23.88 48.21
CA LEU A 382 5.65 25.15 47.53
C LEU A 382 4.27 25.65 47.99
N SER A 383 4.21 26.91 48.41
CA SER A 383 2.95 27.53 48.79
C SER A 383 1.94 27.34 47.66
N TRP A 384 0.65 27.17 47.98
CA TRP A 384 -0.36 26.97 46.94
C TRP A 384 -0.33 28.11 45.90
N HIS A 385 0.02 29.33 46.33
CA HIS A 385 0.23 30.51 45.48
C HIS A 385 1.35 30.33 44.45
N THR A 386 2.51 29.81 44.84
CA THR A 386 3.63 29.62 43.90
C THR A 386 3.34 28.52 42.89
N THR A 387 2.63 27.47 43.29
CA THR A 387 2.16 26.44 42.36
C THR A 387 1.06 26.93 41.43
N ALA A 388 0.10 27.70 41.95
CA ALA A 388 -0.96 28.29 41.14
C ALA A 388 -0.38 29.28 40.11
N LEU A 389 0.60 30.08 40.53
CA LEU A 389 1.35 30.97 39.64
C LEU A 389 2.08 30.17 38.56
N THR A 390 2.80 29.09 38.91
CA THR A 390 3.50 28.26 37.91
C THR A 390 2.55 27.57 36.92
N ALA A 391 1.39 27.09 37.37
CA ALA A 391 0.38 26.52 36.49
C ALA A 391 -0.22 27.58 35.56
N LEU A 392 -0.53 28.76 36.12
CA LEU A 392 -1.06 29.89 35.38
C LEU A 392 -0.07 30.40 34.32
N THR A 393 1.21 30.60 34.68
CA THR A 393 2.24 31.02 33.72
C THR A 393 2.46 29.96 32.65
N THR A 394 2.46 28.67 33.00
CA THR A 394 2.61 27.58 32.02
C THR A 394 1.42 27.53 31.05
N GLY A 395 0.21 27.73 31.57
CA GLY A 395 -1.01 27.82 30.75
C GLY A 395 -1.04 29.04 29.84
N ILE A 396 -0.62 30.21 30.34
CA ILE A 396 -0.53 31.45 29.55
C ILE A 396 0.52 31.30 28.44
N VAL A 397 1.69 30.74 28.73
CA VAL A 397 2.72 30.46 27.71
C VAL A 397 2.20 29.49 26.67
N GLY A 398 1.50 28.42 27.08
CA GLY A 398 0.82 27.51 26.15
C GLY A 398 -0.19 28.23 25.27
N TYR A 399 -1.01 29.13 25.83
CA TYR A 399 -1.98 29.91 25.07
C TYR A 399 -1.33 30.88 24.07
N LEU A 400 -0.28 31.59 24.50
CA LEU A 400 0.46 32.50 23.63
C LEU A 400 1.14 31.78 22.46
N LEU A 401 1.56 30.53 22.65
CA LEU A 401 2.16 29.74 21.58
C LEU A 401 1.19 29.47 20.42
N PHE A 402 -0.12 29.34 20.69
CA PHE A 402 -1.13 29.22 19.63
C PHE A 402 -1.21 30.48 18.74
N SER A 403 -0.70 31.64 19.19
CA SER A 403 -0.71 32.87 18.40
C SER A 403 0.34 32.88 17.29
N PHE A 404 1.36 32.02 17.34
CA PHE A 404 2.41 31.94 16.30
C PHE A 404 1.98 31.17 15.05
N GLN A 405 0.83 30.48 15.08
CA GLN A 405 0.26 29.74 13.94
C GLN A 405 1.25 28.78 13.25
N THR A 406 2.20 28.21 14.00
CA THR A 406 3.12 27.20 13.48
C THR A 406 2.75 25.83 14.02
N LYS A 407 2.86 24.81 13.15
CA LYS A 407 2.59 23.39 13.45
C LYS A 407 3.29 22.90 14.73
N LEU A 408 4.54 23.33 14.92
CA LEU A 408 5.34 22.94 16.08
C LEU A 408 4.88 23.68 17.34
N ALA A 409 4.52 24.97 17.24
CA ALA A 409 4.01 25.74 18.36
C ALA A 409 2.70 25.14 18.91
N ASP A 410 1.78 24.72 18.04
CA ASP A 410 0.50 24.12 18.47
C ASP A 410 0.71 22.82 19.26
N LEU A 411 1.61 21.95 18.78
CA LEU A 411 1.91 20.69 19.46
C LEU A 411 2.57 20.94 20.83
N THR A 412 3.48 21.92 20.90
CA THR A 412 4.10 22.30 22.19
C THR A 412 3.10 22.92 23.16
N ALA A 413 2.15 23.72 22.65
CA ALA A 413 1.10 24.33 23.44
C ALA A 413 0.17 23.28 24.07
N ILE A 414 -0.24 22.25 23.31
CA ILE A 414 -1.03 21.13 23.83
C ILE A 414 -0.30 20.43 24.99
N GLY A 415 1.00 20.13 24.80
CA GLY A 415 1.82 19.54 25.84
C GLY A 415 1.87 20.40 27.11
N LEU A 416 2.04 21.72 26.97
CA LEU A 416 2.07 22.66 28.10
C LEU A 416 0.73 22.78 28.83
N VAL A 417 -0.40 22.73 28.11
CA VAL A 417 -1.75 22.73 28.72
C VAL A 417 -1.96 21.48 29.56
N ILE A 418 -1.58 20.30 29.05
CA ILE A 418 -1.65 19.04 29.81
C ILE A 418 -0.75 19.10 31.04
N LEU A 419 0.49 19.62 30.90
CA LEU A 419 1.41 19.79 32.02
C LEU A 419 0.89 20.77 33.08
N ALA A 420 0.25 21.86 32.68
CA ALA A 420 -0.41 22.78 33.60
C ALA A 420 -1.50 22.06 34.41
N GLY A 421 -2.30 21.19 33.76
CA GLY A 421 -3.28 20.33 34.42
C GLY A 421 -2.65 19.39 35.47
N CYS A 422 -1.51 18.78 35.16
CA CYS A 422 -0.76 17.96 36.12
C CYS A 422 -0.30 18.79 37.34
N ILE A 423 0.20 20.01 37.13
CA ILE A 423 0.63 20.89 38.23
C ILE A 423 -0.55 21.21 39.15
N VAL A 424 -1.71 21.56 38.58
CA VAL A 424 -2.95 21.80 39.34
C VAL A 424 -3.34 20.55 40.13
N MET A 425 -3.36 19.37 39.50
CA MET A 425 -3.70 18.11 40.15
C MET A 425 -2.80 17.81 41.36
N THR A 426 -1.47 18.02 41.23
CA THR A 426 -0.51 17.69 42.30
C THR A 426 -0.65 18.51 43.58
N THR A 427 -1.42 19.59 43.53
CA THR A 427 -1.66 20.51 44.65
C THR A 427 -3.10 20.42 45.16
N LEU A 428 -4.06 20.28 44.25
CA LEU A 428 -5.47 20.19 44.58
C LEU A 428 -5.79 18.88 45.33
N VAL A 429 -5.26 17.74 44.87
CA VAL A 429 -5.56 16.43 45.50
C VAL A 429 -5.17 16.40 46.99
N PRO A 430 -3.92 16.74 47.41
CA PRO A 430 -3.58 16.81 48.83
C PRO A 430 -4.42 17.84 49.61
N THR A 431 -4.80 18.95 48.98
CA THR A 431 -5.64 19.99 49.60
C THR A 431 -7.06 19.48 49.87
N CYS A 432 -7.65 18.69 48.96
CA CYS A 432 -8.93 18.02 49.18
C CYS A 432 -8.87 17.06 50.37
N PHE A 433 -7.81 16.24 50.49
CA PHE A 433 -7.63 15.37 51.67
C PHE A 433 -7.56 16.18 52.97
N ARG A 434 -6.86 17.32 52.96
CA ARG A 434 -6.80 18.22 54.11
C ARG A 434 -8.17 18.77 54.46
N LEU A 435 -8.96 19.22 53.49
CA LEU A 435 -10.32 19.73 53.69
C LEU A 435 -11.26 18.65 54.22
N PHE A 436 -11.28 17.46 53.61
CA PHE A 436 -12.08 16.34 54.10
C PHE A 436 -11.71 15.93 55.52
N ALA A 437 -10.42 15.96 55.87
CA ALA A 437 -9.97 15.69 57.24
C ALA A 437 -10.48 16.70 58.28
N HIS A 438 -10.73 17.96 57.89
CA HIS A 438 -11.34 18.98 58.76
C HIS A 438 -12.85 18.77 58.94
N LEU A 439 -13.53 18.27 57.89
CA LEU A 439 -14.98 18.01 57.91
C LEU A 439 -15.35 16.76 58.72
N VAL A 440 -14.43 15.80 58.87
CA VAL A 440 -14.67 14.55 59.61
C VAL A 440 -14.48 14.73 61.12
N ASN A 441 -15.47 14.27 61.90
CA ASN A 441 -15.43 14.27 63.35
C ASN A 441 -14.25 13.45 63.90
N LYS A 442 -13.46 14.05 64.80
CA LYS A 442 -12.29 13.42 65.46
C LYS A 442 -12.64 12.16 66.25
N LYS A 443 -13.91 11.94 66.61
CA LYS A 443 -14.38 10.70 67.27
C LYS A 443 -14.17 9.45 66.40
N ASN A 444 -14.24 9.59 65.07
CA ASN A 444 -13.96 8.49 64.14
C ASN A 444 -12.45 8.42 63.84
N ALA A 445 -11.67 7.97 64.81
CA ALA A 445 -10.20 7.99 64.78
C ALA A 445 -9.62 7.33 63.51
N LEU A 446 -10.19 6.20 63.06
CA LEU A 446 -9.72 5.48 61.86
C LEU A 446 -9.97 6.26 60.56
N LEU A 447 -11.12 6.91 60.43
CA LEU A 447 -11.45 7.72 59.25
C LEU A 447 -10.63 9.01 59.20
N HIS A 448 -10.46 9.66 60.35
CA HIS A 448 -9.62 10.85 60.47
C HIS A 448 -8.14 10.53 60.18
N TRP A 449 -7.62 9.41 60.73
CA TRP A 449 -6.30 8.88 60.39
C TRP A 449 -6.19 8.60 58.89
N SER A 450 -7.20 7.96 58.29
CA SER A 450 -7.19 7.61 56.88
C SER A 450 -7.08 8.85 55.97
N LEU A 451 -7.85 9.90 56.25
CA LEU A 451 -7.81 11.15 55.47
C LEU A 451 -6.50 11.92 55.64
N LYS A 452 -5.94 11.98 56.86
CA LYS A 452 -4.63 12.61 57.10
C LYS A 452 -3.46 11.80 56.53
N SER A 453 -3.52 10.48 56.62
CA SER A 453 -2.57 9.59 55.94
C SER A 453 -2.67 9.76 54.41
N GLY A 454 -3.88 9.97 53.88
CA GLY A 454 -4.14 10.23 52.46
C GLY A 454 -3.50 11.52 51.93
N GLU A 455 -3.38 12.58 52.74
CA GLU A 455 -2.66 13.81 52.39
C GLU A 455 -1.17 13.54 52.11
N ALA A 456 -0.52 12.76 52.97
CA ALA A 456 0.87 12.36 52.79
C ALA A 456 1.04 11.35 51.64
N LEU A 457 0.08 10.43 51.48
CA LEU A 457 0.09 9.42 50.43
C LEU A 457 -0.06 10.04 49.04
N SER A 458 -1.05 10.93 48.85
CA SER A 458 -1.28 11.63 47.58
C SER A 458 -0.04 12.41 47.12
N SER A 459 0.70 13.00 48.06
CA SER A 459 1.95 13.69 47.77
C SER A 459 3.07 12.77 47.25
N ARG A 460 3.04 11.48 47.61
CA ARG A 460 3.98 10.46 47.14
C ARG A 460 3.51 9.75 45.87
N CYS A 461 2.21 9.81 45.57
CA CYS A 461 1.60 9.26 44.35
C CYS A 461 1.57 10.23 43.17
N LYS A 462 2.11 11.45 43.29
CA LYS A 462 2.00 12.53 42.28
C LYS A 462 2.32 12.08 40.85
N LEU A 463 3.37 11.26 40.68
CA LEU A 463 3.82 10.82 39.36
C LEU A 463 2.87 9.79 38.72
N ALA A 464 2.40 8.82 39.49
CA ALA A 464 1.41 7.84 39.02
C ALA A 464 0.03 8.46 38.79
N ALA A 465 -0.37 9.39 39.67
CA ALA A 465 -1.60 10.16 39.52
C ALA A 465 -1.55 11.05 38.26
N SER A 466 -0.39 11.64 37.94
CA SER A 466 -0.20 12.40 36.70
C SER A 466 -0.30 11.51 35.46
N ALA A 467 0.29 10.31 35.49
CA ALA A 467 0.17 9.36 34.37
C ALA A 467 -1.29 8.92 34.13
N TYR A 468 -2.07 8.73 35.19
CA TYR A 468 -3.51 8.46 35.08
C TYR A 468 -4.30 9.67 34.59
N PHE A 469 -4.01 10.86 35.11
CA PHE A 469 -4.61 12.11 34.65
C PHE A 469 -4.39 12.32 33.15
N ILE A 470 -3.14 12.23 32.67
CA ILE A 470 -2.81 12.43 31.25
C ILE A 470 -3.55 11.40 30.40
N SER A 471 -3.48 10.11 30.74
CA SER A 471 -4.15 9.05 29.99
C SER A 471 -5.65 9.34 29.84
N LEU A 472 -6.33 9.69 30.94
CA LEU A 472 -7.76 9.97 30.92
C LEU A 472 -8.11 11.27 30.18
N VAL A 473 -7.31 12.33 30.31
CA VAL A 473 -7.47 13.59 29.57
C VAL A 473 -7.35 13.36 28.07
N CYS A 474 -6.35 12.59 27.64
CA CYS A 474 -6.14 12.25 26.23
C CYS A 474 -7.32 11.45 25.66
N ILE A 475 -7.82 10.45 26.40
CA ILE A 475 -8.96 9.63 25.97
C ILE A 475 -10.22 10.49 25.85
N ILE A 476 -10.55 11.28 26.87
CA ILE A 476 -11.73 12.16 26.83
C ILE A 476 -11.61 13.19 25.71
N GLY A 477 -10.42 13.77 25.52
CA GLY A 477 -10.16 14.74 24.44
C GLY A 477 -10.35 14.16 23.05
N LEU A 478 -9.79 12.97 22.81
CA LEU A 478 -9.84 12.29 21.52
C LEU A 478 -11.24 11.76 21.20
N THR A 479 -11.89 11.05 22.15
CA THR A 479 -13.27 10.58 21.96
C THR A 479 -14.23 11.76 21.78
N GLY A 480 -14.06 12.84 22.55
CA GLY A 480 -14.87 14.05 22.40
C GLY A 480 -14.74 14.69 21.02
N MET A 481 -13.53 14.68 20.43
CA MET A 481 -13.30 15.16 19.07
C MET A 481 -14.00 14.27 18.04
N VAL A 482 -13.78 12.95 18.08
CA VAL A 482 -14.34 11.98 17.13
C VAL A 482 -15.87 11.96 17.18
N ASP A 483 -16.46 11.91 18.38
CA ASP A 483 -17.92 11.91 18.55
C ASP A 483 -18.58 13.21 18.08
N SER A 484 -17.91 14.35 18.33
CA SER A 484 -18.38 15.65 17.87
C SER A 484 -18.37 15.70 16.34
N PHE A 485 -17.29 15.24 15.71
CA PHE A 485 -17.18 15.21 14.26
C PHE A 485 -18.20 14.24 13.63
N ARG A 486 -18.36 13.05 14.20
CA ARG A 486 -19.35 12.06 13.77
C ARG A 486 -20.76 12.64 13.78
N THR A 487 -21.11 13.31 14.87
CA THR A 487 -22.44 13.89 15.03
C THR A 487 -22.62 15.10 14.11
N ALA A 488 -21.63 15.99 14.01
CA ALA A 488 -21.67 17.13 13.11
C ALA A 488 -21.80 16.70 11.64
N THR A 489 -21.08 15.64 11.22
CA THR A 489 -21.16 15.09 9.86
C THR A 489 -22.52 14.48 9.59
N ASN A 490 -23.06 13.68 10.52
CA ASN A 490 -24.40 13.11 10.37
C ASN A 490 -25.48 14.19 10.27
N ASP A 491 -25.43 15.21 11.14
CA ASP A 491 -26.40 16.30 11.17
C ASP A 491 -26.29 17.20 9.94
N TRP A 492 -25.07 17.48 9.48
CA TRP A 492 -24.82 18.22 8.25
C TRP A 492 -25.29 17.44 7.02
N LEU A 493 -24.87 16.19 6.86
CA LEU A 493 -25.17 15.39 5.67
C LEU A 493 -26.66 15.08 5.55
N SER A 494 -27.33 14.77 6.67
CA SER A 494 -28.78 14.52 6.70
C SER A 494 -29.62 15.74 6.31
N LYS A 495 -29.14 16.96 6.59
CA LYS A 495 -29.75 18.23 6.15
C LYS A 495 -29.35 18.60 4.73
N ARG A 496 -28.09 18.42 4.36
CA ARG A 496 -27.52 18.78 3.05
C ARG A 496 -28.12 17.94 1.92
N LEU A 497 -28.37 16.66 2.18
CA LEU A 497 -29.09 15.77 1.25
C LEU A 497 -30.59 16.07 1.33
N VAL A 498 -31.05 17.09 0.61
CA VAL A 498 -32.46 17.51 0.60
C VAL A 498 -33.33 16.55 -0.19
N ALA A 499 -32.90 16.16 -1.39
CA ALA A 499 -33.65 15.26 -2.26
C ALA A 499 -33.65 13.81 -1.75
N PRO A 500 -34.75 13.05 -1.95
CA PRO A 500 -34.84 11.64 -1.62
C PRO A 500 -33.86 10.77 -2.43
N ALA A 501 -33.50 11.20 -3.65
CA ALA A 501 -32.55 10.50 -4.51
C ALA A 501 -31.75 11.43 -5.41
N TYR A 502 -30.59 10.94 -5.86
CA TYR A 502 -29.64 11.63 -6.73
C TYR A 502 -29.25 10.72 -7.91
N VAL A 503 -29.16 11.31 -9.10
CA VAL A 503 -28.73 10.66 -10.34
C VAL A 503 -27.36 11.22 -10.72
N TYR A 504 -26.38 10.34 -10.89
CA TYR A 504 -25.05 10.67 -11.37
C TYR A 504 -24.94 10.27 -12.84
N THR A 505 -24.75 11.23 -13.74
CA THR A 505 -24.69 11.03 -15.19
C THR A 505 -23.76 12.05 -15.86
N ASP A 506 -23.03 11.63 -16.89
CA ASP A 506 -22.20 12.52 -17.70
C ASP A 506 -23.02 13.29 -18.75
N GLN A 507 -24.30 12.92 -18.93
CA GLN A 507 -25.27 13.57 -19.79
C GLN A 507 -26.48 14.07 -18.97
N PRO A 508 -26.30 15.07 -18.10
CA PRO A 508 -27.38 15.57 -17.24
C PRO A 508 -28.56 16.16 -18.02
N GLU A 509 -28.32 16.64 -19.24
CA GLU A 509 -29.35 17.16 -20.15
C GLU A 509 -30.33 16.08 -20.68
N ASN A 510 -29.94 14.81 -20.65
CA ASN A 510 -30.73 13.69 -21.18
C ASN A 510 -31.57 12.98 -20.11
N VAL A 511 -31.62 13.52 -18.87
CA VAL A 511 -32.46 12.96 -17.82
C VAL A 511 -33.94 13.20 -18.16
N PRO A 512 -34.77 12.15 -18.31
CA PRO A 512 -36.16 12.27 -18.74
C PRO A 512 -36.98 13.07 -17.72
N VAL A 513 -37.75 14.05 -18.20
CA VAL A 513 -38.64 14.85 -17.35
C VAL A 513 -40.01 14.17 -17.27
N ASP A 514 -40.47 13.86 -16.06
CA ASP A 514 -41.78 13.27 -15.76
C ASP A 514 -42.57 14.21 -14.86
N ASP A 515 -43.87 14.40 -15.11
CA ASP A 515 -44.75 15.28 -14.31
C ASP A 515 -44.85 14.89 -12.83
N SER A 516 -44.52 13.64 -12.50
CA SER A 516 -44.49 13.11 -11.13
C SER A 516 -43.22 13.46 -10.35
N VAL A 517 -42.21 14.05 -11.00
CA VAL A 517 -40.88 14.28 -10.44
C VAL A 517 -40.35 15.67 -10.80
N ASN A 518 -39.83 16.40 -9.81
CA ASN A 518 -39.17 17.67 -10.05
C ASN A 518 -37.64 17.49 -10.05
N LEU A 519 -37.00 17.82 -11.18
CA LEU A 519 -35.55 17.70 -11.36
C LEU A 519 -34.86 19.03 -11.07
N ILE A 520 -33.91 18.99 -10.14
CA ILE A 520 -33.10 20.16 -9.77
C ILE A 520 -31.70 19.96 -10.31
N TYR A 521 -31.37 20.80 -11.30
CA TYR A 521 -30.04 20.90 -11.89
C TYR A 521 -29.18 21.90 -11.13
N ARG A 522 -27.87 21.65 -11.11
CA ARG A 522 -26.87 22.61 -10.64
C ARG A 522 -25.93 22.95 -11.77
N ARG A 523 -25.44 24.19 -11.81
CA ARG A 523 -24.40 24.63 -12.73
C ARG A 523 -23.13 24.91 -11.96
N ILE A 524 -22.02 24.49 -12.55
CA ILE A 524 -20.68 24.70 -12.02
C ILE A 524 -19.84 25.48 -13.02
N LYS A 525 -18.98 26.36 -12.51
CA LYS A 525 -18.06 27.14 -13.33
C LYS A 525 -16.80 27.54 -12.54
N PRO A 526 -15.58 27.36 -13.08
CA PRO A 526 -14.38 27.91 -12.47
C PRO A 526 -14.36 29.44 -12.58
N ALA A 527 -13.89 30.12 -11.52
CA ALA A 527 -13.77 31.57 -11.45
C ALA A 527 -12.54 31.98 -10.63
N LEU A 528 -12.26 33.29 -10.58
CA LEU A 528 -11.24 33.87 -9.72
C LEU A 528 -11.89 34.82 -8.71
N LEU A 529 -11.67 34.60 -7.42
CA LEU A 529 -12.07 35.50 -6.35
C LEU A 529 -10.84 36.21 -5.80
N ASN A 530 -10.75 37.54 -5.91
CA ASN A 530 -9.55 38.31 -5.53
C ASN A 530 -8.25 37.68 -6.07
N GLN A 531 -8.25 37.27 -7.35
CA GLN A 531 -7.14 36.58 -8.05
C GLN A 531 -6.83 35.16 -7.55
N THR A 532 -7.62 34.60 -6.63
CA THR A 532 -7.49 33.20 -6.19
C THR A 532 -8.52 32.29 -6.88
N PRO A 533 -8.13 31.10 -7.37
CA PRO A 533 -9.06 30.16 -8.01
C PRO A 533 -10.16 29.68 -7.07
N ILE A 534 -11.40 29.73 -7.53
CA ILE A 534 -12.58 29.20 -6.82
C ILE A 534 -13.53 28.52 -7.80
N ASN A 535 -14.16 27.42 -7.40
CA ASN A 535 -15.26 26.84 -8.15
C ASN A 535 -16.56 27.53 -7.73
N LEU A 536 -17.31 28.08 -8.67
CA LEU A 536 -18.64 28.60 -8.43
C LEU A 536 -19.67 27.53 -8.73
N SER A 537 -20.68 27.44 -7.88
CA SER A 537 -21.87 26.65 -8.16
C SER A 537 -23.13 27.45 -7.87
N ASP A 538 -24.17 27.27 -8.67
CA ASP A 538 -25.47 27.82 -8.30
C ASP A 538 -26.09 27.03 -7.14
N TYR A 539 -26.98 27.69 -6.42
CA TYR A 539 -27.71 27.07 -5.32
C TYR A 539 -29.22 27.31 -5.46
N PRO A 540 -30.06 26.26 -5.40
CA PRO A 540 -31.51 26.41 -5.50
C PRO A 540 -32.10 27.30 -4.40
N LEU A 541 -33.08 28.13 -4.78
CA LEU A 541 -33.75 29.06 -3.87
C LEU A 541 -34.97 28.46 -3.15
N THR A 542 -35.25 27.16 -3.31
CA THR A 542 -36.41 26.52 -2.69
C THR A 542 -36.27 26.48 -1.15
N PRO A 543 -37.37 26.60 -0.38
CA PRO A 543 -37.30 26.65 1.09
C PRO A 543 -36.55 25.47 1.72
N GLN A 544 -36.73 24.27 1.18
CA GLN A 544 -36.06 23.04 1.63
C GLN A 544 -34.53 23.11 1.46
N TYR A 545 -34.04 23.71 0.37
CA TYR A 545 -32.60 23.92 0.16
C TYR A 545 -32.05 25.03 1.05
N ARG A 546 -32.84 26.08 1.35
CA ARG A 546 -32.42 27.12 2.30
C ARG A 546 -32.19 26.55 3.69
N GLU A 547 -33.06 25.65 4.14
CA GLU A 547 -32.91 24.94 5.41
C GLU A 547 -31.79 23.88 5.38
N GLY A 548 -31.54 23.30 4.21
CA GLY A 548 -30.48 22.32 3.99
C GLY A 548 -29.05 22.88 4.04
N LEU A 549 -28.87 24.19 3.85
CA LEU A 549 -27.57 24.85 3.96
C LEU A 549 -27.29 25.30 5.40
N THR A 550 -26.31 24.67 6.06
CA THR A 550 -25.91 25.00 7.42
C THR A 550 -24.74 25.97 7.44
N PHE A 551 -24.95 27.16 8.02
CA PHE A 551 -23.93 28.20 8.15
C PHE A 551 -23.08 28.04 9.42
N HIS A 552 -21.78 28.28 9.29
CA HIS A 552 -20.88 28.53 10.42
C HIS A 552 -21.04 29.97 10.93
N LYS A 553 -21.03 30.93 10.00
CA LYS A 553 -21.27 32.37 10.24
C LYS A 553 -22.12 32.93 9.11
N SER A 554 -23.04 33.85 9.42
CA SER A 554 -23.86 34.51 8.41
C SER A 554 -24.17 35.96 8.80
N ALA A 555 -24.36 36.83 7.80
CA ALA A 555 -24.82 38.20 7.99
C ALA A 555 -26.33 38.23 8.32
N THR A 556 -26.86 39.40 8.65
CA THR A 556 -28.31 39.58 8.84
C THR A 556 -29.06 39.37 7.52
N GLU A 557 -30.08 38.51 7.52
CA GLU A 557 -30.91 38.16 6.34
C GLU A 557 -30.10 37.72 5.09
N PRO A 558 -29.26 36.67 5.18
CA PRO A 558 -28.30 36.33 4.11
C PRO A 558 -28.98 35.91 2.80
N TRP A 559 -30.14 35.25 2.88
CA TRP A 559 -30.90 34.77 1.71
C TRP A 559 -31.51 35.89 0.88
N LYS A 560 -31.88 37.01 1.50
CA LYS A 560 -32.53 38.13 0.80
C LYS A 560 -31.59 38.80 -0.20
N ARG A 561 -30.32 38.98 0.17
CA ARG A 561 -29.26 39.50 -0.72
C ARG A 561 -28.73 38.45 -1.70
N PHE A 562 -28.88 37.17 -1.36
CA PHE A 562 -28.56 36.07 -2.27
C PHE A 562 -29.55 36.03 -3.43
N GLU A 563 -30.83 36.21 -3.17
CA GLU A 563 -31.86 36.29 -4.23
C GLU A 563 -31.65 37.46 -5.19
N THR A 564 -31.12 38.60 -4.71
CA THR A 564 -30.82 39.77 -5.54
C THR A 564 -29.52 39.64 -6.34
N GLY A 565 -28.76 38.56 -6.16
CA GLY A 565 -27.49 38.33 -6.86
C GLY A 565 -26.31 39.14 -6.33
N GLU A 566 -26.44 39.80 -5.19
CA GLU A 566 -25.39 40.64 -4.57
C GLU A 566 -24.57 39.89 -3.50
N ALA A 567 -24.98 38.68 -3.13
CA ALA A 567 -24.34 37.89 -2.11
C ALA A 567 -23.56 36.69 -2.67
N LEU A 568 -22.42 36.43 -2.04
CA LEU A 568 -21.62 35.22 -2.21
C LEU A 568 -21.63 34.43 -0.90
N PHE A 569 -21.92 33.12 -0.96
CA PHE A 569 -21.62 32.21 0.15
C PHE A 569 -20.38 31.41 -0.16
N ILE A 570 -19.47 31.30 0.79
CA ILE A 570 -18.20 30.59 0.60
C ILE A 570 -18.09 29.43 1.58
N ASN A 571 -17.42 28.36 1.19
CA ASN A 571 -17.12 27.29 2.13
C ASN A 571 -16.05 27.71 3.14
N GLN A 572 -16.06 27.04 4.29
CA GLN A 572 -15.17 27.36 5.41
C GLN A 572 -13.67 27.22 5.08
N GLN A 573 -13.32 26.25 4.25
CA GLN A 573 -11.95 25.96 3.81
C GLN A 573 -11.33 27.15 3.09
N PHE A 574 -12.05 27.70 2.12
CA PHE A 574 -11.60 28.87 1.39
C PHE A 574 -11.51 30.10 2.29
N ALA A 575 -12.50 30.29 3.17
CA ALA A 575 -12.54 31.42 4.09
C ALA A 575 -11.33 31.45 5.03
N TYR A 576 -10.95 30.33 5.65
CA TYR A 576 -9.80 30.29 6.54
C TYR A 576 -8.46 30.38 5.80
N ARG A 577 -8.31 29.74 4.64
CA ARG A 577 -7.06 29.77 3.86
C ARG A 577 -6.75 31.16 3.32
N ASN A 578 -7.77 31.92 2.93
CA ASN A 578 -7.63 33.24 2.30
C ASN A 578 -7.99 34.40 3.23
N ASN A 579 -8.22 34.15 4.53
CA ASN A 579 -8.60 35.15 5.53
C ASN A 579 -9.82 36.01 5.13
N VAL A 580 -10.86 35.38 4.58
CA VAL A 580 -12.10 36.05 4.15
C VAL A 580 -13.15 35.95 5.25
N TYR A 581 -13.80 37.08 5.57
CA TYR A 581 -14.80 37.17 6.63
C TYR A 581 -16.18 37.54 6.09
N VAL A 582 -17.22 37.26 6.89
CA VAL A 582 -18.60 37.67 6.57
C VAL A 582 -18.69 39.21 6.63
N GLY A 583 -19.17 39.81 5.55
CA GLY A 583 -19.27 41.26 5.36
C GLY A 583 -18.23 41.83 4.40
N ASP A 584 -17.19 41.07 4.05
CA ASP A 584 -16.17 41.53 3.10
C ASP A 584 -16.74 41.69 1.69
N SER A 585 -16.32 42.75 1.01
CA SER A 585 -16.57 42.94 -0.43
C SER A 585 -15.45 42.28 -1.22
N VAL A 586 -15.81 41.38 -2.12
CA VAL A 586 -14.89 40.55 -2.90
C VAL A 586 -15.10 40.75 -4.39
N GLU A 587 -13.99 40.75 -5.13
CA GLU A 587 -13.97 40.86 -6.58
C GLU A 587 -14.02 39.46 -7.20
N LEU A 588 -15.09 39.17 -7.93
CA LEU A 588 -15.31 37.89 -8.60
C LEU A 588 -15.18 38.08 -10.11
N VAL A 589 -14.19 37.43 -10.72
CA VAL A 589 -13.94 37.47 -12.17
C VAL A 589 -14.48 36.20 -12.82
N ILE A 590 -15.43 36.37 -13.74
CA ILE A 590 -16.04 35.30 -14.55
C ILE A 590 -15.85 35.69 -16.02
N GLU A 591 -15.13 34.90 -16.82
CA GLU A 591 -14.92 35.17 -18.27
C GLU A 591 -14.46 36.60 -18.60
N ASN A 592 -13.52 37.14 -17.81
CA ASN A 592 -13.00 38.51 -17.90
C ASN A 592 -13.99 39.62 -17.52
N LEU A 593 -15.18 39.29 -16.99
CA LEU A 593 -16.11 40.24 -16.37
C LEU A 593 -15.92 40.24 -14.85
N THR A 594 -15.73 41.43 -14.30
CA THR A 594 -15.60 41.64 -12.85
C THR A 594 -16.96 41.93 -12.23
N HIS A 595 -17.34 41.13 -11.23
CA HIS A 595 -18.51 41.33 -10.37
C HIS A 595 -18.05 41.64 -8.95
N THR A 596 -18.61 42.67 -8.33
CA THR A 596 -18.35 42.96 -6.91
C THR A 596 -19.49 42.38 -6.08
N LEU A 597 -19.19 41.36 -5.26
CA LEU A 597 -20.16 40.69 -4.39
C LEU A 597 -19.75 40.85 -2.94
N SER A 598 -20.71 40.76 -2.03
CA SER A 598 -20.42 40.74 -0.60
C SER A 598 -20.54 39.33 -0.04
N VAL A 599 -19.58 38.91 0.79
CA VAL A 599 -19.60 37.60 1.46
C VAL A 599 -20.65 37.63 2.58
N MET A 600 -21.80 37.01 2.36
CA MET A 600 -22.93 37.05 3.31
C MET A 600 -23.02 35.81 4.20
N GLY A 601 -22.26 34.76 3.90
CA GLY A 601 -22.32 33.53 4.67
C GLY A 601 -21.13 32.62 4.42
N ILE A 602 -20.63 32.01 5.50
CA ILE A 602 -19.63 30.94 5.47
C ILE A 602 -20.34 29.66 5.89
N TYR A 603 -20.38 28.66 5.01
CA TYR A 603 -21.11 27.41 5.23
C TYR A 603 -20.18 26.21 5.48
N TYR A 604 -20.71 25.18 6.14
CA TYR A 604 -19.98 23.92 6.36
C TYR A 604 -19.99 23.06 5.08
N ASP A 605 -18.83 22.58 4.67
CA ASP A 605 -18.66 21.71 3.50
C ASP A 605 -17.65 20.59 3.81
N TYR A 606 -18.01 19.69 4.73
CA TYR A 606 -17.08 18.69 5.23
C TYR A 606 -16.63 17.74 4.10
N GLY A 607 -15.32 17.50 4.02
CA GLY A 607 -14.73 16.60 3.03
C GLY A 607 -14.42 17.23 1.66
N ASN A 608 -14.84 18.47 1.39
CA ASN A 608 -14.45 19.20 0.18
C ASN A 608 -13.18 20.04 0.45
N PRO A 609 -12.00 19.69 -0.10
CA PRO A 609 -10.77 20.47 0.10
C PRO A 609 -10.75 21.76 -0.74
N ASN A 610 -11.54 21.81 -1.82
CA ASN A 610 -11.51 22.89 -2.79
C ASN A 610 -12.28 24.12 -2.33
N GLY A 611 -11.87 25.29 -2.81
CA GLY A 611 -12.66 26.50 -2.64
C GLY A 611 -13.94 26.43 -3.46
N ASN A 612 -15.08 26.56 -2.79
CA ASN A 612 -16.39 26.57 -3.45
C ASN A 612 -17.20 27.79 -3.01
N GLY A 613 -17.72 28.51 -4.01
CA GLY A 613 -18.61 29.65 -3.85
C GLY A 613 -20.01 29.30 -4.35
N LEU A 614 -21.03 29.56 -3.54
CA LEU A 614 -22.43 29.49 -3.96
C LEU A 614 -22.90 30.89 -4.40
N VAL A 615 -23.52 30.93 -5.57
CA VAL A 615 -24.10 32.15 -6.16
C VAL A 615 -25.55 31.92 -6.58
N ALA A 616 -26.27 33.01 -6.80
CA ALA A 616 -27.65 32.95 -7.26
C ALA A 616 -27.73 32.29 -8.66
N PRO A 617 -28.75 31.46 -8.95
CA PRO A 617 -28.88 30.79 -10.25
C PRO A 617 -28.90 31.73 -11.45
N GLN A 618 -29.34 32.98 -11.26
CA GLN A 618 -29.37 34.01 -12.29
C GLN A 618 -27.96 34.39 -12.79
N LEU A 619 -26.94 34.32 -11.94
CA LEU A 619 -25.57 34.73 -12.29
C LEU A 619 -24.85 33.74 -13.21
N LEU A 620 -25.17 32.44 -13.08
CA LEU A 620 -24.61 31.37 -13.92
C LEU A 620 -25.55 30.90 -15.03
N ALA A 621 -26.65 31.63 -15.25
CA ALA A 621 -27.61 31.31 -16.30
C ALA A 621 -26.96 31.42 -17.68
N GLY A 622 -26.88 30.29 -18.41
CA GLY A 622 -26.38 30.23 -19.78
C GLY A 622 -24.86 30.19 -19.96
N THR A 623 -24.09 30.31 -18.88
CA THR A 623 -22.60 30.38 -18.95
C THR A 623 -21.90 29.24 -18.21
N GLY A 624 -22.60 28.47 -17.37
CA GLY A 624 -22.03 27.34 -16.59
C GLY A 624 -22.37 25.96 -17.17
N LYS A 625 -21.48 24.99 -16.97
CA LYS A 625 -21.71 23.57 -17.32
C LYS A 625 -22.68 22.97 -16.29
N LEU A 626 -23.62 22.14 -16.74
CA LEU A 626 -24.44 21.34 -15.83
C LEU A 626 -23.56 20.38 -15.03
N ASP A 627 -23.78 20.34 -13.72
CA ASP A 627 -23.16 19.38 -12.82
C ASP A 627 -23.63 17.97 -13.18
N ASN A 628 -22.76 16.99 -13.01
CA ASN A 628 -23.06 15.58 -13.35
C ASN A 628 -24.01 14.94 -12.34
N VAL A 629 -24.49 15.70 -11.34
CA VAL A 629 -25.40 15.26 -10.29
C VAL A 629 -26.74 15.98 -10.43
N VAL A 630 -27.80 15.22 -10.69
CA VAL A 630 -29.17 15.72 -10.78
C VAL A 630 -29.95 15.27 -9.54
N ALA A 631 -30.52 16.23 -8.81
CA ALA A 631 -31.32 15.95 -7.63
C ALA A 631 -32.78 15.70 -8.03
N VAL A 632 -33.32 14.57 -7.58
CA VAL A 632 -34.67 14.13 -7.91
C VAL A 632 -35.60 14.35 -6.73
N MET A 633 -36.52 15.30 -6.86
CA MET A 633 -37.55 15.57 -5.87
C MET A 633 -38.83 14.80 -6.23
N SER A 634 -39.14 13.75 -5.48
CA SER A 634 -40.35 12.93 -5.67
C SER A 634 -40.94 12.48 -4.33
N ASP A 635 -42.22 12.11 -4.34
CA ASP A 635 -42.85 11.43 -3.21
C ASP A 635 -42.30 10.01 -3.10
N THR A 636 -41.96 9.56 -1.87
CA THR A 636 -41.23 8.32 -1.60
C THR A 636 -41.87 7.04 -2.19
N GLY A 637 -43.16 7.07 -2.51
CA GLY A 637 -43.89 5.93 -3.10
C GLY A 637 -43.81 5.81 -4.64
N LYS A 638 -43.38 6.86 -5.36
CA LYS A 638 -43.31 6.88 -6.84
C LYS A 638 -41.89 6.74 -7.40
N TRP A 639 -40.90 6.67 -6.52
CA TRP A 639 -39.48 6.62 -6.91
C TRP A 639 -39.09 5.33 -7.64
N GLN A 640 -39.66 4.18 -7.27
CA GLN A 640 -39.33 2.90 -7.91
C GLN A 640 -39.71 2.88 -9.40
N ASP A 641 -40.88 3.41 -9.73
CA ASP A 641 -41.34 3.49 -11.12
C ASP A 641 -40.45 4.42 -11.96
N TYR A 642 -40.06 5.56 -11.39
CA TYR A 642 -39.16 6.51 -12.04
C TYR A 642 -37.73 5.96 -12.20
N GLN A 643 -37.26 5.15 -11.23
CA GLN A 643 -35.96 4.48 -11.33
C GLN A 643 -35.93 3.50 -12.52
N HIS A 644 -37.00 2.74 -12.76
CA HIS A 644 -37.09 1.85 -13.92
C HIS A 644 -37.06 2.61 -15.26
N LEU A 645 -37.71 3.78 -15.32
CA LEU A 645 -37.65 4.67 -16.49
C LEU A 645 -36.24 5.26 -16.71
N LEU A 646 -35.56 5.64 -15.63
CA LEU A 646 -34.21 6.20 -15.72
C LEU A 646 -33.18 5.19 -16.23
N VAL A 647 -33.26 3.93 -15.77
CA VAL A 647 -32.36 2.86 -16.20
C VAL A 647 -32.54 2.53 -17.69
N SER A 648 -33.74 2.69 -18.24
CA SER A 648 -33.99 2.44 -19.67
C SER A 648 -33.48 3.54 -20.59
N VAL A 649 -33.42 4.80 -20.12
CA VAL A 649 -32.96 5.95 -20.90
C VAL A 649 -31.46 6.23 -20.70
N LEU A 650 -30.93 6.00 -19.49
CA LEU A 650 -29.54 6.24 -19.12
C LEU A 650 -28.92 5.01 -18.44
N PRO A 651 -28.51 3.98 -19.22
CA PRO A 651 -27.98 2.72 -18.67
C PRO A 651 -26.65 2.89 -17.90
N ASN A 652 -25.90 3.96 -18.17
CA ASN A 652 -24.60 4.26 -17.53
C ASN A 652 -24.72 5.20 -16.31
N ALA A 653 -25.93 5.66 -15.95
CA ALA A 653 -26.11 6.53 -14.80
C ALA A 653 -26.09 5.75 -13.48
N SER A 654 -25.47 6.30 -12.44
CA SER A 654 -25.48 5.73 -11.09
C SER A 654 -26.56 6.37 -10.23
N PHE A 655 -27.38 5.56 -9.57
CA PHE A 655 -28.53 6.02 -8.79
C PHE A 655 -28.29 5.78 -7.30
N LEU A 656 -28.41 6.83 -6.49
CA LEU A 656 -28.19 6.72 -5.05
C LEU A 656 -29.32 7.41 -4.27
N THR A 657 -29.93 6.64 -3.38
CA THR A 657 -30.94 7.17 -2.44
C THR A 657 -30.28 7.91 -1.30
N LYS A 658 -30.98 8.86 -0.68
CA LYS A 658 -30.52 9.59 0.50
C LYS A 658 -30.10 8.66 1.64
N SER A 659 -30.89 7.63 1.95
CA SER A 659 -30.59 6.65 3.00
C SER A 659 -29.39 5.79 2.64
N GLY A 660 -29.26 5.39 1.37
CA GLY A 660 -28.11 4.68 0.84
C GLY A 660 -26.82 5.48 1.00
N LEU A 661 -26.81 6.74 0.54
CA LEU A 661 -25.67 7.66 0.70
C LEU A 661 -25.29 7.86 2.16
N LEU A 662 -26.27 8.15 3.03
CA LEU A 662 -26.00 8.37 4.45
C LEU A 662 -25.39 7.12 5.11
N SER A 663 -25.93 5.93 4.82
CA SER A 663 -25.43 4.66 5.37
C SER A 663 -24.03 4.31 4.85
N LEU A 664 -23.76 4.53 3.56
CA LEU A 664 -22.45 4.32 2.94
C LEU A 664 -21.40 5.26 3.55
N SER A 665 -21.69 6.56 3.61
CA SER A 665 -20.78 7.57 4.16
C SER A 665 -20.49 7.32 5.64
N MET A 666 -21.51 7.04 6.45
CA MET A 666 -21.33 6.76 7.88
C MET A 666 -20.65 5.41 8.13
N GLY A 667 -20.84 4.41 7.27
CA GLY A 667 -20.15 3.12 7.36
C GLY A 667 -18.64 3.23 7.11
N ILE A 668 -18.22 4.07 6.16
CA ILE A 668 -16.80 4.39 5.92
C ILE A 668 -16.22 5.13 7.13
N PHE A 669 -16.96 6.10 7.66
CA PHE A 669 -16.57 6.84 8.86
C PHE A 669 -16.34 5.91 10.05
N ASP A 670 -17.31 5.05 10.37
CA ASP A 670 -17.27 4.20 11.56
C ASP A 670 -16.08 3.22 11.50
N ARG A 671 -15.71 2.71 10.30
CA ARG A 671 -14.53 1.85 10.12
C ARG A 671 -13.21 2.57 10.42
N THR A 672 -13.12 3.86 10.09
CA THR A 672 -11.87 4.63 10.19
C THR A 672 -11.43 4.85 11.65
N PHE A 673 -12.38 4.90 12.59
CA PHE A 673 -12.09 5.21 14.00
C PHE A 673 -12.08 3.98 14.94
N ILE A 674 -12.30 2.76 14.45
CA ILE A 674 -12.22 1.51 15.26
C ILE A 674 -10.83 1.36 15.91
N LEU A 675 -9.76 1.75 15.21
CA LEU A 675 -8.39 1.67 15.72
C LEU A 675 -8.14 2.64 16.88
N THR A 676 -8.82 3.80 16.86
CA THR A 676 -8.74 4.77 17.94
C THR A 676 -9.25 4.16 19.24
N ASP A 677 -10.36 3.41 19.19
CA ASP A 677 -10.90 2.70 20.35
C ASP A 677 -9.91 1.67 20.90
N GLY A 678 -9.22 0.93 20.03
CA GLY A 678 -8.15 -0.01 20.43
C GLY A 678 -7.00 0.67 21.19
N LEU A 679 -6.54 1.83 20.72
CA LEU A 679 -5.47 2.60 21.38
C LEU A 679 -5.89 3.11 22.76
N THR A 680 -7.18 3.45 22.97
CA THR A 680 -7.65 3.89 24.29
C THR A 680 -7.53 2.80 25.35
N VAL A 681 -7.81 1.54 25.00
CA VAL A 681 -7.68 0.38 25.91
C VAL A 681 -6.22 0.21 26.35
N VAL A 682 -5.27 0.32 25.43
CA VAL A 682 -3.84 0.23 25.72
C VAL A 682 -3.40 1.34 26.67
N ALA A 683 -3.84 2.59 26.43
CA ALA A 683 -3.52 3.72 27.30
C ALA A 683 -4.03 3.56 28.73
N LEU A 684 -5.21 2.95 28.91
CA LEU A 684 -5.75 2.63 30.23
C LEU A 684 -4.96 1.53 30.94
N ILE A 685 -4.60 0.45 30.23
CA ILE A 685 -3.79 -0.66 30.78
C ILE A 685 -2.45 -0.15 31.30
N ILE A 686 -1.78 0.69 30.52
CA ILE A 686 -0.48 1.25 30.87
C ILE A 686 -0.58 2.15 32.11
N SER A 687 -1.61 3.00 32.17
CA SER A 687 -1.87 3.83 33.35
C SER A 687 -2.13 3.00 34.60
N ALA A 688 -2.96 1.97 34.47
CA ALA A 688 -3.30 1.07 35.57
C ALA A 688 -2.05 0.35 36.10
N LEU A 689 -1.17 -0.10 35.20
CA LEU A 689 0.10 -0.71 35.56
C LEU A 689 1.01 0.27 36.33
N SER A 690 1.16 1.51 35.85
CA SER A 690 1.93 2.57 36.53
C SER A 690 1.43 2.78 37.98
N PHE A 691 0.13 2.76 38.18
CA PHE A 691 -0.49 2.91 39.50
C PHE A 691 -0.27 1.67 40.40
N ALA A 692 -0.44 0.45 39.85
CA ALA A 692 -0.19 -0.81 40.55
C ALA A 692 1.23 -0.86 41.14
N ILE A 693 2.19 -0.42 40.34
CA ILE A 693 3.61 -0.38 40.67
C ILE A 693 3.86 0.61 41.83
N THR A 694 3.29 1.81 41.76
CA THR A 694 3.41 2.81 42.83
C THR A 694 2.78 2.34 44.14
N ILE A 695 1.64 1.64 44.09
CA ILE A 695 1.05 1.00 45.27
C ILE A 695 2.00 -0.06 45.85
N ALA A 696 2.57 -0.91 45.00
CA ALA A 696 3.50 -1.96 45.43
C ALA A 696 4.71 -1.37 46.18
N LEU A 697 5.26 -0.23 45.72
CA LEU A 697 6.29 0.50 46.46
C LEU A 697 5.82 1.03 47.81
N LEU A 698 4.71 1.75 47.80
CA LEU A 698 4.22 2.47 48.98
C LEU A 698 3.75 1.51 50.06
N SER A 699 3.28 0.32 49.68
CA SER A 699 2.88 -0.75 50.61
C SER A 699 4.01 -1.16 51.57
N ARG A 700 5.28 -1.11 51.12
CA ARG A 700 6.45 -1.42 51.96
C ARG A 700 6.67 -0.36 53.04
N HIS A 701 6.48 0.91 52.71
CA HIS A 701 6.54 2.00 53.69
C HIS A 701 5.33 2.01 54.63
N LEU A 702 4.15 1.65 54.13
CA LEU A 702 2.92 1.55 54.93
C LEU A 702 2.99 0.38 55.93
N SER A 703 3.80 -0.66 55.68
CA SER A 703 3.93 -1.82 56.56
C SER A 703 4.33 -1.49 58.00
N GLY A 704 5.08 -0.41 58.23
CA GLY A 704 5.44 0.06 59.57
C GLY A 704 4.21 0.56 60.34
N HIS A 705 3.43 1.45 59.72
CA HIS A 705 2.20 2.00 60.30
C HIS A 705 1.12 0.93 60.47
N ILE A 706 0.96 0.04 59.48
CA ILE A 706 -0.02 -1.06 59.53
C ILE A 706 0.28 -2.00 60.69
N ARG A 707 1.56 -2.27 60.98
CA ARG A 707 1.96 -3.13 62.11
C ARG A 707 1.65 -2.49 63.47
N ILE A 708 1.85 -1.17 63.61
CA ILE A 708 1.49 -0.44 64.84
C ILE A 708 -0.03 -0.49 65.07
N LEU A 709 -0.83 -0.22 64.04
CA LEU A 709 -2.30 -0.27 64.14
C LEU A 709 -2.82 -1.69 64.42
N SER A 710 -2.20 -2.71 63.83
CA SER A 710 -2.52 -4.11 64.11
C SER A 710 -2.14 -4.51 65.53
N ALA A 711 -1.04 -3.98 66.09
CA ALA A 711 -0.64 -4.21 67.48
C ALA A 711 -1.59 -3.52 68.48
N LEU A 712 -2.24 -2.43 68.07
CA LEU A 712 -3.30 -1.75 68.83
C LEU A 712 -4.67 -2.45 68.76
N GLY A 713 -4.75 -3.65 68.15
CA GLY A 713 -5.96 -4.48 68.10
C GLY A 713 -6.87 -4.25 66.90
N ILE A 714 -6.47 -3.43 65.92
CA ILE A 714 -7.29 -3.19 64.72
C ILE A 714 -7.12 -4.36 63.73
N GLN A 715 -8.24 -4.93 63.30
CA GLN A 715 -8.25 -6.02 62.32
C GLN A 715 -7.59 -5.60 61.00
N PHE A 716 -6.76 -6.49 60.45
CA PHE A 716 -6.00 -6.22 59.24
C PHE A 716 -6.89 -5.89 58.02
N ARG A 717 -8.07 -6.51 57.90
CA ARG A 717 -9.05 -6.22 56.84
C ARG A 717 -9.60 -4.79 56.92
N VAL A 718 -9.77 -4.24 58.12
CA VAL A 718 -10.24 -2.86 58.34
C VAL A 718 -9.18 -1.86 57.91
N ILE A 719 -7.90 -2.15 58.19
CA ILE A 719 -6.78 -1.31 57.77
C ILE A 719 -6.61 -1.36 56.24
N GLN A 720 -6.75 -2.54 55.62
CA GLN A 720 -6.74 -2.67 54.16
C GLN A 720 -7.87 -1.88 53.52
N GLY A 721 -9.09 -1.96 54.07
CA GLY A 721 -10.22 -1.15 53.63
C GLY A 721 -9.91 0.35 53.70
N ALA A 722 -9.34 0.82 54.81
CA ALA A 722 -8.97 2.24 54.98
C ALA A 722 -7.92 2.71 53.96
N VAL A 723 -6.88 1.92 53.69
CA VAL A 723 -5.85 2.23 52.69
C VAL A 723 -6.43 2.17 51.27
N PHE A 724 -7.29 1.21 50.99
CA PHE A 724 -8.01 1.13 49.72
C PHE A 724 -8.87 2.38 49.49
N THR A 725 -9.60 2.86 50.52
CA THR A 725 -10.37 4.11 50.42
C THR A 725 -9.50 5.32 50.11
N GLN A 726 -8.25 5.38 50.60
CA GLN A 726 -7.32 6.47 50.26
C GLN A 726 -6.97 6.45 48.76
N PHE A 727 -6.59 5.30 48.22
CA PHE A 727 -6.29 5.17 46.79
C PHE A 727 -7.53 5.39 45.92
N ALA A 728 -8.68 4.86 46.33
CA ALA A 728 -9.96 5.10 45.67
C ALA A 728 -10.29 6.60 45.61
N LEU A 729 -10.10 7.33 46.71
CA LEU A 729 -10.35 8.78 46.74
C LEU A 729 -9.35 9.56 45.89
N ILE A 730 -8.07 9.17 45.86
CA ILE A 730 -7.09 9.75 44.92
C ILE A 730 -7.55 9.53 43.48
N CYS A 731 -7.94 8.31 43.11
CA CYS A 731 -8.38 8.00 41.75
C CYS A 731 -9.62 8.81 41.39
N LEU A 732 -10.62 8.88 42.28
CA LEU A 732 -11.85 9.65 42.06
C LEU A 732 -11.55 11.13 41.80
N LEU A 733 -10.70 11.75 42.64
CA LEU A 733 -10.34 13.16 42.47
C LEU A 733 -9.58 13.39 41.15
N VAL A 734 -8.69 12.49 40.75
CA VAL A 734 -7.99 12.58 39.46
C VAL A 734 -8.98 12.45 38.30
N THR A 735 -9.93 11.50 38.37
CA THR A 735 -10.98 11.32 37.36
C THR A 735 -11.83 12.59 37.21
N LEU A 736 -12.26 13.19 38.33
CA LEU A 736 -13.07 14.41 38.31
C LEU A 736 -12.32 15.61 37.70
N LEU A 737 -11.01 15.70 37.91
CA LEU A 737 -10.18 16.76 37.33
C LEU A 737 -9.86 16.52 35.85
N ALA A 738 -9.77 15.25 35.43
CA ALA A 738 -9.49 14.90 34.04
C ALA A 738 -10.65 15.25 33.10
N ILE A 739 -11.90 15.22 33.57
CA ILE A 739 -13.08 15.56 32.74
C ILE A 739 -12.99 16.97 32.14
N PRO A 740 -12.91 18.07 32.92
CA PRO A 740 -12.83 19.41 32.36
C PRO A 740 -11.55 19.62 31.53
N ALA A 741 -10.42 19.05 31.94
CA ALA A 741 -9.17 19.14 31.18
C ALA A 741 -9.27 18.41 29.82
N GLY A 742 -9.92 17.25 29.77
CA GLY A 742 -10.19 16.50 28.54
C GLY A 742 -11.15 17.25 27.61
N LEU A 743 -12.16 17.93 28.14
CA LEU A 743 -13.06 18.78 27.35
C LEU A 743 -12.33 19.98 26.74
N VAL A 744 -11.45 20.64 27.50
CA VAL A 744 -10.58 21.70 26.99
C VAL A 744 -9.68 21.18 25.89
N LEU A 745 -9.08 19.99 26.09
CA LEU A 745 -8.26 19.34 25.06
C LEU A 745 -9.08 19.05 23.79
N SER A 746 -10.30 18.52 23.92
CA SER A 746 -11.20 18.29 22.78
C SER A 746 -11.47 19.57 22.00
N HIS A 747 -11.75 20.68 22.70
CA HIS A 747 -11.93 21.98 22.05
C HIS A 747 -10.68 22.45 21.29
N VAL A 748 -9.49 22.31 21.88
CA VAL A 748 -8.22 22.66 21.23
C VAL A 748 -7.99 21.81 19.98
N LEU A 749 -8.25 20.51 20.05
CA LEU A 749 -8.13 19.61 18.90
C LEU A 749 -9.07 20.02 17.76
N ILE A 750 -10.30 20.46 18.06
CA ILE A 750 -11.30 20.85 17.06
C ILE A 750 -11.07 22.26 16.48
N SER A 751 -10.71 23.22 17.33
CA SER A 751 -10.64 24.64 16.95
C SER A 751 -9.29 25.08 16.38
N ILE A 752 -8.21 24.35 16.72
CA ILE A 752 -6.84 24.70 16.32
C ILE A 752 -6.26 23.59 15.45
N VAL A 753 -6.14 22.37 15.99
CA VAL A 753 -5.45 21.28 15.29
C VAL A 753 -6.21 20.89 14.02
N ASN A 754 -7.54 20.74 14.09
CA ASN A 754 -8.35 20.38 12.94
C ASN A 754 -8.39 21.48 11.87
N VAL A 755 -8.35 22.76 12.28
CA VAL A 755 -8.30 23.90 11.34
C VAL A 755 -6.93 23.96 10.65
N ASN A 756 -5.83 23.77 11.38
CA ASN A 756 -4.49 23.77 10.81
C ASN A 756 -4.19 22.52 9.97
N ALA A 757 -4.86 21.40 10.28
CA ALA A 757 -4.85 20.21 9.45
C ALA A 757 -5.70 20.44 8.19
N PHE A 758 -7.01 20.57 8.33
CA PHE A 758 -7.94 20.44 7.21
C PHE A 758 -8.58 21.76 6.73
N GLY A 759 -8.34 22.87 7.43
CA GLY A 759 -8.92 24.17 7.08
C GLY A 759 -10.39 24.32 7.44
N TRP A 760 -10.94 23.53 8.37
CA TRP A 760 -12.33 23.65 8.81
C TRP A 760 -12.50 23.23 10.27
N THR A 761 -13.64 23.62 10.88
CA THR A 761 -13.99 23.30 12.27
C THR A 761 -15.46 22.89 12.37
N TYR A 762 -15.86 22.31 13.51
CA TYR A 762 -17.20 21.80 13.75
C TYR A 762 -17.62 22.05 15.21
N PRO A 763 -18.94 22.07 15.50
CA PRO A 763 -19.43 22.29 16.85
C PRO A 763 -18.99 21.15 17.79
N LEU A 764 -18.49 21.51 18.97
CA LEU A 764 -18.22 20.56 20.04
C LEU A 764 -19.56 20.04 20.59
N ASN A 765 -19.83 18.75 20.41
CA ASN A 765 -21.02 18.10 20.91
C ASN A 765 -20.67 17.17 22.07
N ILE A 766 -20.96 17.62 23.28
CA ILE A 766 -20.63 16.90 24.51
C ILE A 766 -21.78 15.94 24.84
N LYS A 767 -21.54 14.63 24.77
CA LYS A 767 -22.46 13.59 25.27
C LYS A 767 -22.09 13.21 26.71
N PRO A 768 -22.83 13.67 27.74
CA PRO A 768 -22.44 13.42 29.13
C PRO A 768 -22.41 11.94 29.49
N SER A 769 -23.26 11.12 28.86
CA SER A 769 -23.30 9.68 29.05
C SER A 769 -22.01 8.98 28.61
N ALA A 770 -21.46 9.35 27.46
CA ALA A 770 -20.23 8.75 26.92
C ALA A 770 -19.02 9.11 27.79
N ILE A 771 -18.87 10.39 28.15
CA ILE A 771 -17.78 10.85 29.03
C ILE A 771 -17.92 10.23 30.42
N GLY A 772 -19.15 10.14 30.95
CA GLY A 772 -19.44 9.48 32.21
C GLY A 772 -19.04 8.00 32.20
N PHE A 773 -19.32 7.29 31.11
CA PHE A 773 -18.93 5.88 30.95
C PHE A 773 -17.40 5.70 30.93
N ILE A 774 -16.67 6.53 30.19
CA ILE A 774 -15.20 6.51 30.14
C ILE A 774 -14.59 6.81 31.51
N ALA A 775 -15.08 7.86 32.17
CA ALA A 775 -14.63 8.23 33.50
C ALA A 775 -14.89 7.11 34.51
N LEU A 776 -16.08 6.50 34.47
CA LEU A 776 -16.48 5.42 35.37
C LEU A 776 -15.69 4.13 35.11
N SER A 777 -15.52 3.72 33.85
CA SER A 777 -14.77 2.51 33.48
C SER A 777 -13.29 2.64 33.85
N GLY A 778 -12.67 3.79 33.57
CA GLY A 778 -11.31 4.09 34.00
C GLY A 778 -11.16 4.08 35.51
N PHE A 779 -12.14 4.64 36.25
CA PHE A 779 -12.16 4.62 37.70
C PHE A 779 -12.28 3.19 38.27
N ILE A 780 -13.24 2.40 37.77
CA ILE A 780 -13.44 1.00 38.19
C ILE A 780 -12.20 0.16 37.89
N GLY A 781 -11.62 0.30 36.70
CA GLY A 781 -10.37 -0.38 36.34
C GLY A 781 -9.25 -0.09 37.33
N MET A 782 -9.11 1.17 37.73
CA MET A 782 -8.12 1.56 38.73
C MET A 782 -8.42 0.99 40.12
N LEU A 783 -9.70 0.94 40.53
CA LEU A 783 -10.10 0.30 41.79
C LEU A 783 -9.75 -1.18 41.82
N VAL A 784 -10.01 -1.91 40.73
CA VAL A 784 -9.67 -3.34 40.62
C VAL A 784 -8.16 -3.55 40.79
N VAL A 785 -7.35 -2.70 40.15
CA VAL A 785 -5.89 -2.74 40.29
C VAL A 785 -5.44 -2.40 41.72
N CYS A 786 -6.04 -1.39 42.34
CA CYS A 786 -5.75 -1.03 43.73
C CYS A 786 -6.04 -2.20 44.68
N TRP A 787 -7.21 -2.83 44.51
CA TRP A 787 -7.66 -3.95 45.32
C TRP A 787 -6.74 -5.17 45.17
N LEU A 788 -6.45 -5.59 43.93
CA LEU A 788 -5.56 -6.71 43.63
C LEU A 788 -4.16 -6.50 44.22
N SER A 789 -3.63 -5.28 44.11
CA SER A 789 -2.30 -4.92 44.61
C SER A 789 -2.24 -4.96 46.14
N LEU A 790 -3.27 -4.43 46.83
CA LEU A 790 -3.36 -4.44 48.29
C LEU A 790 -3.66 -5.82 48.87
N TYR A 791 -4.48 -6.62 48.20
CA TYR A 791 -4.76 -8.01 48.57
C TYR A 791 -3.47 -8.85 48.53
N ARG A 792 -2.69 -8.75 47.45
CA ARG A 792 -1.42 -9.50 47.34
C ARG A 792 -0.35 -9.02 48.32
N ALA A 793 -0.27 -7.72 48.59
CA ALA A 793 0.64 -7.16 49.59
C ALA A 793 0.42 -7.77 51.00
N SER A 794 -0.79 -8.26 51.28
CA SER A 794 -1.11 -8.93 52.55
C SER A 794 -0.76 -10.41 52.62
N ALA A 795 -0.74 -11.11 51.49
CA ALA A 795 -0.64 -12.57 51.44
C ALA A 795 0.78 -13.12 51.66
N ARG A 796 1.75 -12.29 52.08
CA ARG A 796 3.19 -12.62 52.21
C ARG A 796 3.82 -13.32 50.97
N ARG A 797 3.16 -13.29 49.80
CA ARG A 797 3.61 -13.89 48.55
C ARG A 797 3.63 -12.85 47.44
N LEU A 798 4.82 -12.47 47.00
CA LEU A 798 5.12 -11.95 45.65
C LEU A 798 6.57 -12.36 45.34
N PRO A 799 6.91 -12.85 44.12
CA PRO A 799 6.49 -12.20 42.86
C PRO A 799 6.35 -13.10 41.59
N SER A 800 5.66 -14.25 41.57
CA SER A 800 5.59 -15.10 40.34
C SER A 800 4.40 -14.83 39.38
N GLY A 801 3.40 -14.03 39.79
CA GLY A 801 2.15 -13.88 39.03
C GLY A 801 2.13 -12.85 37.90
N PHE A 802 3.16 -12.01 37.75
CA PHE A 802 3.24 -11.05 36.64
C PHE A 802 3.52 -11.76 35.30
N ALA A 803 4.15 -12.94 35.34
CA ALA A 803 4.39 -13.78 34.16
C ALA A 803 3.10 -14.39 33.58
N GLY A 804 2.07 -14.62 34.40
CA GLY A 804 0.80 -15.19 33.93
C GLY A 804 -0.02 -14.24 33.05
N LEU A 805 0.08 -12.93 33.31
CA LEU A 805 -0.51 -11.91 32.42
C LEU A 805 0.29 -11.78 31.10
N PHE A 806 1.58 -12.09 31.14
CA PHE A 806 2.52 -11.96 30.02
C PHE A 806 2.44 -13.16 29.06
N LEU A 807 2.30 -14.37 29.58
CA LEU A 807 2.19 -15.61 28.80
C LEU A 807 0.88 -15.71 28.01
N LEU A 808 -0.19 -15.08 28.49
CA LEU A 808 -1.49 -15.10 27.81
C LEU A 808 -1.51 -14.21 26.55
N CYS A 809 -0.70 -13.14 26.53
CA CYS A 809 -0.58 -12.24 25.38
C CYS A 809 0.47 -12.72 24.36
N ALA A 810 1.56 -13.34 24.82
CA ALA A 810 2.61 -13.85 23.92
C ALA A 810 2.19 -15.11 23.15
N GLY A 811 1.31 -15.95 23.72
CA GLY A 811 0.85 -17.19 23.10
C GLY A 811 -0.07 -17.02 21.89
N LEU A 812 -0.61 -15.81 21.65
CA LEU A 812 -1.55 -15.55 20.56
C LEU A 812 -0.86 -15.15 19.23
N ILE A 813 0.47 -15.04 19.19
CA ILE A 813 1.18 -14.26 18.16
C ILE A 813 2.12 -15.08 17.26
N SER A 814 2.61 -16.25 17.68
CA SER A 814 3.85 -16.80 17.11
C SER A 814 3.76 -18.18 16.43
N GLY A 815 2.65 -18.53 15.78
CA GLY A 815 2.51 -19.86 15.18
C GLY A 815 1.94 -19.90 13.77
N CYS A 816 2.77 -19.63 12.73
CA CYS A 816 2.86 -20.36 11.45
C CYS A 816 3.51 -19.52 10.32
N SER A 817 4.59 -20.02 9.71
CA SER A 817 4.84 -20.01 8.25
C SER A 817 6.14 -20.77 7.86
N PRO A 818 6.18 -21.55 6.75
CA PRO A 818 7.36 -22.28 6.27
C PRO A 818 8.06 -21.62 5.04
N ALA A 819 9.25 -22.14 4.68
CA ALA A 819 10.19 -21.62 3.66
C ALA A 819 9.89 -22.04 2.19
N PRO A 820 10.39 -21.33 1.14
CA PRO A 820 9.99 -21.51 -0.26
C PRO A 820 10.71 -22.66 -1.01
N LYS A 821 10.06 -23.20 -2.06
CA LYS A 821 10.54 -24.27 -2.98
C LYS A 821 10.90 -23.71 -4.38
N GLN A 822 11.80 -24.37 -5.11
CA GLN A 822 12.08 -24.12 -6.54
C GLN A 822 10.86 -24.49 -7.40
N THR A 823 10.57 -23.71 -8.44
CA THR A 823 9.36 -23.80 -9.27
C THR A 823 9.67 -24.19 -10.71
N SER A 824 8.83 -25.05 -11.31
CA SER A 824 8.91 -25.45 -12.72
C SER A 824 8.68 -24.26 -13.67
N ILE A 825 9.35 -24.27 -14.83
CA ILE A 825 9.18 -23.24 -15.88
C ILE A 825 7.75 -23.18 -16.45
N PHE A 826 6.98 -24.26 -16.32
CA PHE A 826 5.59 -24.37 -16.79
C PHE A 826 4.56 -24.41 -15.66
N ALA A 827 4.97 -24.17 -14.40
CA ALA A 827 4.07 -24.25 -13.23
C ALA A 827 2.84 -23.32 -13.33
N ASN A 828 2.92 -22.24 -14.12
CA ASN A 828 1.80 -21.33 -14.36
C ASN A 828 0.94 -21.71 -15.58
N VAL A 829 1.38 -22.68 -16.38
CA VAL A 829 0.72 -23.15 -17.61
C VAL A 829 -0.09 -24.44 -17.36
N SER A 830 0.35 -25.28 -16.42
CA SER A 830 -0.37 -26.47 -15.98
C SER A 830 -1.47 -26.11 -14.97
N SER A 831 -2.73 -26.34 -15.32
CA SER A 831 -3.86 -26.23 -14.37
C SER A 831 -4.48 -27.60 -14.12
N PRO A 832 -4.68 -28.06 -12.85
CA PRO A 832 -5.09 -29.45 -12.57
C PRO A 832 -6.56 -29.82 -12.84
N GLN A 833 -7.40 -28.99 -13.45
CA GLN A 833 -8.85 -29.25 -13.50
C GLN A 833 -9.55 -28.72 -14.76
N SER A 834 -9.68 -29.55 -15.81
CA SER A 834 -10.86 -29.62 -16.70
C SER A 834 -10.73 -30.75 -17.76
N HIS A 835 -11.85 -31.12 -18.39
CA HIS A 835 -11.98 -32.20 -19.39
C HIS A 835 -11.64 -31.77 -20.84
N TYR A 836 -10.89 -30.68 -21.07
CA TYR A 836 -10.55 -30.25 -22.43
C TYR A 836 -9.55 -31.23 -23.07
N GLN A 837 -9.91 -31.82 -24.21
CA GLN A 837 -9.06 -32.78 -24.92
C GLN A 837 -8.19 -32.02 -25.94
N TYR A 838 -6.88 -32.00 -25.70
CA TYR A 838 -5.91 -31.55 -26.69
C TYR A 838 -5.55 -32.70 -27.63
N GLU A 839 -5.14 -32.35 -28.85
CA GLU A 839 -4.52 -33.34 -29.72
C GLU A 839 -3.15 -33.75 -29.16
N HIS A 840 -2.84 -35.03 -29.30
CA HIS A 840 -1.55 -35.60 -28.90
C HIS A 840 -0.71 -35.90 -30.14
N VAL A 841 0.60 -36.00 -29.94
CA VAL A 841 1.50 -36.38 -31.02
C VAL A 841 1.23 -37.83 -31.40
N ASP A 842 0.74 -38.05 -32.62
CA ASP A 842 0.54 -39.39 -33.16
C ASP A 842 1.90 -39.97 -33.58
N ARG A 843 2.23 -41.14 -33.06
CA ARG A 843 3.49 -41.83 -33.35
C ARG A 843 3.51 -42.51 -34.71
N LEU A 844 2.36 -42.58 -35.40
CA LEU A 844 2.22 -43.23 -36.69
C LEU A 844 2.32 -42.25 -37.85
N THR A 845 2.00 -40.97 -37.63
CA THR A 845 2.01 -39.93 -38.66
C THR A 845 3.00 -38.83 -38.30
N GLY A 846 4.12 -38.78 -39.00
CA GLY A 846 5.14 -37.73 -38.85
C GLY A 846 4.75 -36.39 -39.50
N VAL A 847 5.69 -35.44 -39.50
CA VAL A 847 5.52 -34.08 -40.04
C VAL A 847 5.28 -34.11 -41.57
N LYS A 848 4.31 -33.34 -42.06
CA LYS A 848 3.86 -33.22 -43.45
C LYS A 848 4.02 -31.80 -43.98
N LEU A 849 5.15 -31.55 -44.64
CA LEU A 849 5.41 -30.27 -45.32
C LEU A 849 4.82 -30.26 -46.74
N PRO A 850 4.24 -29.14 -47.20
CA PRO A 850 4.23 -27.81 -46.59
C PRO A 850 3.03 -27.49 -45.67
N ALA A 851 2.11 -28.44 -45.43
CA ALA A 851 0.90 -28.19 -44.64
C ALA A 851 1.25 -27.76 -43.20
N ASP A 852 2.23 -28.40 -42.59
CA ASP A 852 2.69 -28.14 -41.22
C ASP A 852 3.58 -26.88 -41.09
N HIS A 853 3.56 -25.99 -42.08
CA HIS A 853 3.98 -24.60 -41.91
C HIS A 853 2.87 -23.74 -41.28
N ALA A 854 1.61 -24.15 -41.40
CA ALA A 854 0.49 -23.48 -40.77
C ALA A 854 0.56 -23.65 -39.23
N PRO A 855 -0.05 -22.73 -38.45
CA PRO A 855 -0.21 -22.92 -37.01
C PRO A 855 -1.10 -24.11 -36.67
N HIS A 856 -0.82 -24.77 -35.53
CA HIS A 856 -1.53 -25.99 -35.11
C HIS A 856 -2.37 -25.78 -33.82
N PRO A 857 -3.46 -24.98 -33.85
CA PRO A 857 -4.19 -24.50 -32.65
C PRO A 857 -4.72 -25.60 -31.72
N GLU A 858 -4.85 -26.82 -32.22
CA GLU A 858 -5.31 -28.02 -31.52
C GLU A 858 -4.31 -28.56 -30.48
N TYR A 859 -3.03 -28.15 -30.53
CA TYR A 859 -2.00 -28.52 -29.56
C TYR A 859 -1.83 -27.49 -28.44
N GLN A 860 -1.35 -27.94 -27.28
CA GLN A 860 -1.18 -27.09 -26.10
C GLN A 860 -0.06 -26.04 -26.22
N LEU A 861 1.01 -26.37 -26.94
CA LEU A 861 2.22 -25.55 -27.07
C LEU A 861 2.72 -25.62 -28.51
N GLU A 862 3.11 -24.47 -29.06
CA GLU A 862 3.75 -24.33 -30.37
C GLU A 862 4.73 -23.15 -30.34
N TRP A 863 5.86 -23.26 -31.04
CA TRP A 863 6.80 -22.15 -31.17
C TRP A 863 7.52 -22.08 -32.51
N TRP A 864 7.75 -20.84 -32.94
CA TRP A 864 8.58 -20.44 -34.08
C TRP A 864 9.85 -19.82 -33.55
N TYR A 865 10.98 -20.50 -33.67
CA TYR A 865 12.25 -20.08 -33.06
C TYR A 865 13.32 -19.85 -34.13
N LEU A 866 13.79 -18.62 -34.25
CA LEU A 866 14.81 -18.20 -35.20
C LEU A 866 16.04 -17.67 -34.46
N THR A 867 17.20 -18.26 -34.77
CA THR A 867 18.50 -17.83 -34.26
C THR A 867 19.42 -17.44 -35.40
N ILE A 868 20.20 -16.38 -35.24
CA ILE A 868 21.07 -15.85 -36.28
C ILE A 868 22.40 -15.39 -35.67
N VAL A 869 23.52 -15.90 -36.18
CA VAL A 869 24.86 -15.40 -35.82
C VAL A 869 25.30 -14.39 -36.89
N LEU A 870 24.92 -13.13 -36.73
CA LEU A 870 25.29 -12.05 -37.66
C LEU A 870 26.74 -11.59 -37.41
N ARG A 871 27.42 -11.14 -38.45
CA ARG A 871 28.76 -10.54 -38.39
C ARG A 871 28.84 -9.27 -39.21
N ASP A 872 29.61 -8.30 -38.71
CA ASP A 872 29.95 -7.09 -39.45
C ASP A 872 31.14 -7.32 -40.43
N GLU A 873 31.53 -6.27 -41.15
CA GLU A 873 32.66 -6.30 -42.09
C GLU A 873 34.00 -6.66 -41.41
N THR A 874 34.13 -6.37 -40.10
CA THR A 874 35.30 -6.67 -39.28
C THR A 874 35.23 -8.04 -38.59
N GLN A 875 34.24 -8.88 -38.94
CA GLN A 875 33.98 -10.20 -38.36
C GLN A 875 33.54 -10.20 -36.89
N ARG A 876 33.12 -9.05 -36.33
CA ARG A 876 32.58 -9.00 -34.96
C ARG A 876 31.18 -9.63 -34.93
N PRO A 877 30.86 -10.48 -33.93
CA PRO A 877 29.59 -11.19 -33.85
C PRO A 877 28.48 -10.31 -33.26
N TYR A 878 27.27 -10.48 -33.80
CA TYR A 878 26.02 -9.89 -33.34
C TYR A 878 24.93 -10.98 -33.29
N PRO A 879 24.96 -11.90 -32.33
CA PRO A 879 23.93 -12.92 -32.21
C PRO A 879 22.56 -12.27 -31.99
N PHE A 880 21.61 -12.67 -32.82
CA PHE A 880 20.24 -12.21 -32.82
C PHE A 880 19.30 -13.41 -32.71
N GLN A 881 18.21 -13.22 -31.96
CA GLN A 881 17.20 -14.23 -31.75
C GLN A 881 15.81 -13.61 -31.80
N TYR A 882 14.87 -14.36 -32.38
CA TYR A 882 13.44 -14.07 -32.36
C TYR A 882 12.65 -15.37 -32.11
N THR A 883 11.74 -15.34 -31.15
CA THR A 883 10.84 -16.46 -30.86
C THR A 883 9.42 -15.96 -30.72
N LEU A 884 8.47 -16.69 -31.30
CA LEU A 884 7.05 -16.57 -30.99
C LEU A 884 6.58 -17.89 -30.38
N PHE A 885 6.07 -17.83 -29.15
CA PHE A 885 5.37 -18.94 -28.49
C PHE A 885 3.86 -18.74 -28.60
N ARG A 886 3.15 -19.84 -28.80
CA ARG A 886 1.71 -19.93 -28.61
C ARG A 886 1.39 -20.97 -27.54
N PHE A 887 0.66 -20.55 -26.53
CA PHE A 887 0.10 -21.40 -25.49
C PHE A 887 -1.40 -21.56 -25.71
N ASN A 888 -1.93 -22.77 -25.57
CA ASN A 888 -3.36 -23.05 -25.53
C ASN A 888 -3.72 -23.63 -24.16
N ARG A 889 -4.62 -22.95 -23.46
CA ARG A 889 -5.15 -23.35 -22.16
C ARG A 889 -6.66 -23.49 -22.25
N GLN A 890 -7.13 -24.72 -22.36
CA GLN A 890 -8.53 -25.10 -22.36
C GLN A 890 -9.34 -24.42 -23.48
N GLY A 891 -8.70 -24.19 -24.64
CA GLY A 891 -9.30 -23.48 -25.77
C GLY A 891 -8.93 -21.99 -25.83
N GLU A 892 -8.42 -21.41 -24.74
CA GLU A 892 -7.93 -20.03 -24.72
C GLU A 892 -6.47 -19.98 -25.16
N GLN A 893 -6.19 -19.23 -26.22
CA GLN A 893 -4.83 -19.08 -26.74
C GLN A 893 -4.18 -17.78 -26.24
N THR A 894 -2.87 -17.80 -26.05
CA THR A 894 -2.05 -16.63 -25.75
C THR A 894 -0.75 -16.71 -26.54
N TYR A 895 -0.32 -15.58 -27.07
CA TYR A 895 0.95 -15.46 -27.79
C TYR A 895 1.96 -14.65 -26.97
N MET A 896 3.21 -15.11 -26.99
CA MET A 896 4.35 -14.42 -26.41
C MET A 896 5.47 -14.36 -27.44
N ALA A 897 5.85 -13.15 -27.87
CA ALA A 897 7.04 -12.95 -28.69
C ALA A 897 8.19 -12.42 -27.83
N HIS A 898 9.42 -12.82 -28.11
CA HIS A 898 10.60 -12.14 -27.60
C HIS A 898 11.71 -12.10 -28.63
N ALA A 899 12.55 -11.08 -28.53
CA ALA A 899 13.74 -10.94 -29.35
C ALA A 899 14.92 -10.47 -28.50
N SER A 900 16.11 -10.92 -28.85
CA SER A 900 17.36 -10.43 -28.26
C SER A 900 18.41 -10.12 -29.32
N LEU A 901 19.17 -9.05 -29.09
CA LEU A 901 20.37 -8.71 -29.85
C LEU A 901 21.54 -8.52 -28.89
N HIS A 902 22.62 -9.27 -29.12
CA HIS A 902 23.84 -9.13 -28.36
C HIS A 902 24.93 -8.45 -29.18
N THR A 903 25.45 -7.33 -28.69
CA THR A 903 26.73 -6.76 -29.16
C THR A 903 27.86 -7.25 -28.26
N PRO A 904 29.14 -7.01 -28.59
CA PRO A 904 30.25 -7.33 -27.69
C PRO A 904 30.13 -6.68 -26.29
N GLU A 905 29.47 -5.53 -26.19
CA GLU A 905 29.43 -4.69 -24.99
C GLU A 905 28.03 -4.63 -24.36
N GLU A 906 26.98 -4.68 -25.19
CA GLU A 906 25.58 -4.40 -24.80
C GLU A 906 24.67 -5.58 -25.11
N HIS A 907 23.53 -5.65 -24.41
CA HIS A 907 22.50 -6.65 -24.61
C HIS A 907 21.13 -5.95 -24.66
N PHE A 908 20.40 -6.17 -25.74
CA PHE A 908 19.04 -5.68 -25.94
C PHE A 908 18.09 -6.88 -25.90
N PHE A 909 17.05 -6.81 -25.07
CA PHE A 909 16.03 -7.84 -24.94
C PHE A 909 14.66 -7.20 -24.73
N GLU A 910 13.65 -7.69 -25.43
CA GLU A 910 12.26 -7.27 -25.25
C GLU A 910 11.32 -8.47 -25.40
N GLU A 911 10.24 -8.50 -24.62
CA GLU A 911 9.17 -9.50 -24.72
C GLU A 911 7.81 -8.83 -24.86
N ARG A 912 6.90 -9.43 -25.62
CA ARG A 912 5.57 -8.89 -25.89
C ARG A 912 4.54 -9.99 -25.81
N PHE A 913 3.35 -9.65 -25.35
CA PHE A 913 2.25 -10.58 -25.17
C PHE A 913 1.00 -10.07 -25.88
N ALA A 914 0.21 -10.99 -26.43
CA ALA A 914 -1.05 -10.68 -27.09
C ALA A 914 -2.03 -11.86 -26.99
N GLU A 915 -3.32 -11.54 -27.10
CA GLU A 915 -4.37 -12.53 -27.32
C GLU A 915 -4.74 -12.63 -28.80
N PRO A 916 -5.24 -13.79 -29.28
CA PRO A 916 -5.62 -14.03 -30.68
C PRO A 916 -6.62 -13.02 -31.25
N THR A 917 -7.51 -12.49 -30.41
CA THR A 917 -8.59 -11.57 -30.81
C THR A 917 -8.13 -10.12 -30.93
N MET A 918 -6.87 -9.83 -30.59
CA MET A 918 -6.36 -8.46 -30.57
C MET A 918 -5.96 -8.01 -31.99
N PRO A 919 -6.35 -6.79 -32.42
CA PRO A 919 -6.12 -6.34 -33.80
C PRO A 919 -4.64 -6.09 -34.15
N TYR A 920 -3.75 -6.04 -33.16
CA TYR A 920 -2.30 -5.89 -33.30
C TYR A 920 -1.53 -7.22 -33.32
N LEU A 921 -2.22 -8.37 -33.33
CA LEU A 921 -1.66 -9.69 -33.57
C LEU A 921 -2.22 -10.23 -34.89
N GLN A 922 -1.35 -10.70 -35.79
CA GLN A 922 -1.76 -11.39 -37.02
C GLN A 922 -0.87 -12.59 -37.28
N VAL A 923 -1.49 -13.77 -37.44
CA VAL A 923 -0.80 -15.02 -37.78
C VAL A 923 -1.49 -15.61 -39.00
N ASN A 924 -0.83 -15.53 -40.16
CA ASN A 924 -1.37 -15.98 -41.45
C ASN A 924 -0.54 -17.12 -42.03
N SER A 925 -1.21 -18.12 -42.62
CA SER A 925 -0.54 -19.26 -43.25
C SER A 925 -0.17 -19.04 -44.73
N SER A 926 -0.80 -18.09 -45.44
CA SER A 926 -0.52 -17.83 -46.86
C SER A 926 -0.89 -16.40 -47.30
N PRO A 927 0.09 -15.55 -47.68
CA PRO A 927 1.52 -15.76 -47.41
C PRO A 927 1.77 -15.90 -45.91
N PHE A 928 2.80 -16.65 -45.53
CA PHE A 928 3.22 -16.83 -44.14
C PHE A 928 3.50 -15.46 -43.52
N SER A 929 2.86 -15.14 -42.39
CA SER A 929 3.10 -13.90 -41.67
C SER A 929 2.91 -14.09 -40.17
N LEU A 930 3.87 -13.61 -39.38
CA LEU A 930 3.77 -13.46 -37.93
C LEU A 930 3.97 -11.98 -37.58
N GLN A 931 2.89 -11.30 -37.17
CA GLN A 931 2.93 -9.91 -36.74
C GLN A 931 2.47 -9.78 -35.30
N LEU A 932 3.27 -9.10 -34.48
CA LEU A 932 2.87 -8.69 -33.13
C LEU A 932 3.35 -7.24 -32.90
N ASP A 933 2.39 -6.32 -32.76
CA ASP A 933 2.64 -4.87 -32.76
C ASP A 933 3.38 -4.45 -34.05
N ASN A 934 4.52 -3.74 -33.91
CA ASN A 934 5.38 -3.32 -35.01
C ASN A 934 6.44 -4.38 -35.41
N TRP A 935 6.45 -5.57 -34.80
CA TRP A 935 7.32 -6.67 -35.24
C TRP A 935 6.61 -7.50 -36.31
N LEU A 936 7.29 -7.74 -37.42
CA LEU A 936 6.72 -8.44 -38.58
C LEU A 936 7.73 -9.40 -39.19
N TRP A 937 7.35 -10.68 -39.24
CA TRP A 937 7.97 -11.69 -40.09
C TRP A 937 7.06 -11.97 -41.27
N GLN A 938 7.49 -11.61 -42.48
CA GLN A 938 6.73 -11.77 -43.71
C GLN A 938 7.44 -12.71 -44.69
N GLY A 939 6.80 -13.86 -44.99
CA GLY A 939 7.19 -14.78 -46.05
C GLY A 939 6.62 -14.39 -47.42
N GLN A 940 7.21 -14.91 -48.50
CA GLN A 940 6.74 -14.67 -49.87
C GLN A 940 5.60 -15.61 -50.32
N THR A 941 5.50 -16.78 -49.68
CA THR A 941 4.52 -17.83 -49.98
C THR A 941 3.99 -18.43 -48.67
N ALA A 942 3.31 -19.58 -48.71
CA ALA A 942 2.94 -20.32 -47.51
C ALA A 942 4.15 -20.91 -46.74
N SER A 943 5.35 -20.92 -47.33
CA SER A 943 6.58 -21.32 -46.63
C SER A 943 7.15 -20.15 -45.82
N PRO A 944 7.72 -20.39 -44.62
CA PRO A 944 8.29 -19.33 -43.77
C PRO A 944 9.55 -18.68 -44.37
N PHE A 945 10.14 -19.25 -45.42
CA PHE A 945 11.31 -18.71 -46.11
C PHE A 945 11.20 -18.88 -47.64
N PRO A 946 11.79 -17.98 -48.44
CA PRO A 946 12.49 -16.75 -48.05
C PRO A 946 11.54 -15.71 -47.44
N ALA A 947 12.07 -14.89 -46.52
CA ALA A 947 11.29 -13.95 -45.73
C ALA A 947 12.06 -12.68 -45.35
N ASN A 948 11.31 -11.66 -44.97
CA ASN A 948 11.81 -10.45 -44.34
C ASN A 948 11.32 -10.40 -42.89
N LEU A 949 12.22 -10.11 -41.96
CA LEU A 949 11.92 -9.92 -40.55
C LEU A 949 12.31 -8.49 -40.15
N SER A 950 11.33 -7.71 -39.67
CA SER A 950 11.53 -6.38 -39.11
C SER A 950 11.27 -6.40 -37.61
N VAL A 951 12.26 -5.98 -36.82
CA VAL A 951 12.23 -5.93 -35.36
C VAL A 951 12.77 -4.58 -34.90
N ASP A 952 11.96 -3.88 -34.12
CA ASP A 952 12.27 -2.56 -33.58
C ASP A 952 12.23 -2.63 -32.04
N PHE A 953 13.39 -2.44 -31.42
CA PHE A 953 13.55 -2.40 -29.97
C PHE A 953 13.36 -0.97 -29.47
N TRP A 954 12.58 -0.79 -28.40
CA TRP A 954 12.36 0.54 -27.86
C TRP A 954 13.66 1.26 -27.43
N GLN A 955 13.90 2.47 -27.98
CA GLN A 955 15.12 3.26 -27.72
C GLN A 955 16.42 2.43 -27.91
N GLY A 956 16.33 1.37 -28.72
CA GLY A 956 17.38 0.41 -28.96
C GLY A 956 17.63 0.29 -30.45
N PRO A 957 18.11 -0.89 -30.89
CA PRO A 957 18.41 -1.11 -32.29
C PRO A 957 17.15 -1.39 -33.13
N GLU A 958 17.15 -0.91 -34.37
CA GLU A 958 16.19 -1.31 -35.39
C GLU A 958 16.85 -2.32 -36.35
N LEU A 959 16.18 -3.41 -36.68
CA LEU A 959 16.70 -4.45 -37.56
C LEU A 959 15.71 -4.80 -38.67
N ASP A 960 16.18 -4.71 -39.91
CA ASP A 960 15.54 -5.29 -41.09
C ASP A 960 16.41 -6.44 -41.61
N ILE A 961 15.89 -7.66 -41.59
CA ILE A 961 16.63 -8.89 -41.88
C ILE A 961 15.99 -9.62 -43.07
N GLU A 962 16.77 -9.77 -44.14
CA GLU A 962 16.45 -10.62 -45.29
C GLU A 962 17.00 -12.03 -45.04
N ILE A 963 16.12 -13.04 -45.12
CA ILE A 963 16.48 -14.44 -44.84
C ILE A 963 16.23 -15.29 -46.08
N ALA A 964 17.29 -15.96 -46.54
CA ALA A 964 17.26 -16.88 -47.66
C ALA A 964 17.47 -18.33 -47.19
N ASN A 965 16.73 -19.26 -47.80
CA ASN A 965 16.92 -20.69 -47.59
C ASN A 965 17.87 -21.28 -48.65
N ASN A 966 18.97 -21.89 -48.21
CA ASN A 966 20.00 -22.46 -49.09
C ASN A 966 20.07 -23.99 -49.03
N GLY A 967 19.17 -24.67 -48.31
CA GLY A 967 19.23 -26.12 -48.16
C GLY A 967 17.86 -26.77 -47.87
N PRO A 968 17.86 -28.10 -47.67
CA PRO A 968 16.64 -28.83 -47.38
C PRO A 968 16.14 -28.59 -45.95
N VAL A 969 14.84 -28.75 -45.76
CA VAL A 969 14.22 -28.83 -44.42
C VAL A 969 14.57 -30.17 -43.79
N VAL A 970 14.83 -30.19 -42.49
CA VAL A 970 15.21 -31.37 -41.73
C VAL A 970 14.15 -31.69 -40.70
N THR A 971 13.61 -32.90 -40.71
CA THR A 971 12.73 -33.40 -39.65
C THR A 971 13.55 -34.09 -38.55
N HIS A 972 13.29 -33.77 -37.30
CA HIS A 972 14.00 -34.35 -36.15
C HIS A 972 13.38 -35.66 -35.66
N GLY A 973 14.15 -36.47 -34.94
CA GLY A 973 13.67 -37.76 -34.43
C GLY A 973 13.30 -38.74 -35.55
N ASP A 974 12.17 -39.42 -35.40
CA ASP A 974 11.70 -40.40 -36.38
C ASP A 974 10.60 -39.75 -37.25
N GLN A 975 10.97 -39.28 -38.45
CA GLN A 975 10.06 -38.56 -39.38
C GLN A 975 9.40 -37.30 -38.77
N GLY A 976 10.10 -36.58 -37.90
CA GLY A 976 9.59 -35.39 -37.22
C GLY A 976 9.02 -35.67 -35.84
N ILE A 977 8.91 -36.94 -35.42
CA ILE A 977 8.48 -37.31 -34.08
C ILE A 977 9.70 -37.36 -33.16
N SER A 978 9.83 -36.36 -32.30
CA SER A 978 10.96 -36.19 -31.38
C SER A 978 10.59 -36.63 -29.96
N THR A 979 11.16 -37.74 -29.50
CA THR A 979 10.99 -38.21 -28.12
C THR A 979 11.94 -37.47 -27.18
N LYS A 980 11.41 -36.92 -26.09
CA LYS A 980 12.15 -36.05 -25.15
C LYS A 980 12.31 -36.65 -23.75
N SER A 981 11.86 -37.89 -23.52
CA SER A 981 12.00 -38.58 -22.22
C SER A 981 12.15 -40.10 -22.36
N ALA A 982 12.79 -40.75 -21.39
CA ALA A 982 13.11 -42.18 -21.43
C ALA A 982 11.88 -43.10 -21.42
N ASN A 983 10.81 -42.72 -20.71
CA ASN A 983 9.54 -43.46 -20.71
C ASN A 983 8.68 -43.16 -21.94
N GLY A 984 9.14 -42.26 -22.82
CA GLY A 984 8.42 -41.82 -24.00
C GLY A 984 7.18 -40.96 -23.69
N ALA A 985 6.96 -40.51 -22.45
CA ALA A 985 5.76 -39.72 -22.14
C ALA A 985 5.76 -38.36 -22.85
N HIS A 986 6.95 -37.75 -22.94
CA HIS A 986 7.20 -36.45 -23.56
C HIS A 986 7.67 -36.61 -25.00
N VAL A 987 6.88 -36.11 -25.95
CA VAL A 987 7.11 -36.20 -27.40
C VAL A 987 6.61 -34.93 -28.08
N SER A 988 7.24 -34.51 -29.17
CA SER A 988 6.82 -33.36 -30.00
C SER A 988 6.94 -33.65 -31.49
N TYR A 989 6.19 -32.90 -32.30
CA TYR A 989 6.47 -32.77 -33.72
C TYR A 989 7.49 -31.65 -33.93
N TYR A 990 8.56 -31.93 -34.70
CA TYR A 990 9.71 -31.04 -34.75
C TYR A 990 10.46 -31.13 -36.08
N TYR A 991 10.64 -29.97 -36.73
CA TYR A 991 11.50 -29.81 -37.90
C TYR A 991 12.24 -28.47 -37.87
N SER A 992 13.28 -28.36 -38.71
CA SER A 992 14.16 -27.20 -38.77
C SER A 992 14.62 -26.84 -40.17
N TYR A 993 14.97 -25.57 -40.35
CA TYR A 993 15.72 -25.06 -41.50
C TYR A 993 17.15 -24.69 -41.05
N PRO A 994 18.12 -25.60 -41.16
CA PRO A 994 19.47 -25.40 -40.62
C PRO A 994 20.44 -24.69 -41.60
N PHE A 995 20.02 -24.47 -42.86
CA PHE A 995 20.83 -23.88 -43.94
C PHE A 995 20.32 -22.49 -44.35
N LEU A 996 19.94 -21.66 -43.39
CA LEU A 996 19.50 -20.30 -43.66
C LEU A 996 20.70 -19.34 -43.68
N SER A 997 20.65 -18.34 -44.56
CA SER A 997 21.57 -17.20 -44.53
C SER A 997 20.79 -15.91 -44.35
N ALA A 998 21.30 -15.02 -43.52
CA ALA A 998 20.67 -13.74 -43.23
C ALA A 998 21.56 -12.57 -43.67
N LYS A 999 20.94 -11.51 -44.18
CA LYS A 999 21.53 -10.19 -44.35
C LYS A 999 20.67 -9.20 -43.57
N ALA A 1000 21.29 -8.42 -42.69
CA ALA A 1000 20.57 -7.45 -41.88
C ALA A 1000 21.10 -6.04 -42.12
N LYS A 1001 20.20 -5.07 -42.16
CA LYS A 1001 20.51 -3.66 -41.95
C LYS A 1001 20.07 -3.32 -40.53
N ALA A 1002 21.04 -3.03 -39.66
CA ALA A 1002 20.78 -2.72 -38.26
C ALA A 1002 21.15 -1.26 -37.96
N ILE A 1003 20.29 -0.50 -37.31
CA ILE A 1003 20.61 0.82 -36.77
C ILE A 1003 20.92 0.62 -35.29
N ILE A 1004 22.18 0.70 -34.89
CA ILE A 1004 22.61 0.46 -33.50
C ILE A 1004 23.30 1.72 -33.00
N ASN A 1005 22.82 2.30 -31.90
CA ASN A 1005 23.35 3.56 -31.33
C ASN A 1005 23.42 4.70 -32.36
N GLY A 1006 22.43 4.76 -33.27
CA GLY A 1006 22.33 5.75 -34.35
C GLY A 1006 23.21 5.46 -35.58
N GLU A 1007 24.05 4.43 -35.55
CA GLU A 1007 24.88 4.03 -36.69
C GLU A 1007 24.22 2.89 -37.49
N THR A 1008 24.10 3.06 -38.81
CA THR A 1008 23.68 1.96 -39.70
C THR A 1008 24.83 0.98 -39.93
N LYS A 1009 24.60 -0.30 -39.66
CA LYS A 1009 25.52 -1.42 -39.91
C LYS A 1009 24.89 -2.43 -40.86
N THR A 1010 25.68 -2.89 -41.82
CA THR A 1010 25.32 -4.03 -42.68
C THR A 1010 25.92 -5.29 -42.09
N LEU A 1011 25.07 -6.24 -41.75
CA LEU A 1011 25.48 -7.50 -41.11
C LEU A 1011 25.08 -8.69 -41.99
N LYS A 1012 25.85 -9.77 -41.92
CA LYS A 1012 25.54 -11.03 -42.61
C LYS A 1012 25.91 -12.23 -41.75
N GLY A 1013 25.16 -13.32 -41.86
CA GLY A 1013 25.38 -14.46 -40.97
C GLY A 1013 24.63 -15.72 -41.36
N ASN A 1014 24.91 -16.78 -40.62
CA ASN A 1014 24.16 -18.02 -40.67
C ASN A 1014 22.93 -17.91 -39.75
N ALA A 1015 21.84 -18.52 -40.17
CA ALA A 1015 20.62 -18.59 -39.39
C ALA A 1015 20.14 -20.04 -39.26
N TRP A 1016 19.36 -20.29 -38.22
CA TRP A 1016 18.71 -21.55 -37.93
C TRP A 1016 17.29 -21.29 -37.47
N TYR A 1017 16.33 -22.02 -38.04
CA TYR A 1017 14.94 -21.95 -37.62
C TYR A 1017 14.41 -23.30 -37.16
N ASP A 1018 13.67 -23.31 -36.07
CA ASP A 1018 12.96 -24.43 -35.48
C ASP A 1018 11.46 -24.15 -35.44
N HIS A 1019 10.67 -25.19 -35.77
CA HIS A 1019 9.23 -25.23 -35.56
C HIS A 1019 8.88 -26.49 -34.78
N GLU A 1020 8.28 -26.33 -33.60
CA GLU A 1020 7.93 -27.46 -32.74
C GLU A 1020 6.57 -27.23 -32.06
N TRP A 1021 5.76 -28.28 -32.00
CA TRP A 1021 4.45 -28.26 -31.33
C TRP A 1021 4.13 -29.58 -30.62
N THR A 1022 3.39 -29.48 -29.50
CA THR A 1022 3.03 -30.63 -28.64
C THR A 1022 1.99 -30.29 -27.57
N SER A 1023 1.37 -31.33 -27.00
CA SER A 1023 0.57 -31.27 -25.76
C SER A 1023 1.17 -32.12 -24.63
N GLN A 1024 2.42 -32.58 -24.78
CA GLN A 1024 3.06 -33.59 -23.93
C GLN A 1024 4.36 -33.10 -23.29
N LEU A 1025 4.71 -31.81 -23.43
CA LEU A 1025 5.85 -31.19 -22.73
C LEU A 1025 5.44 -30.31 -21.53
N VAL A 1026 4.14 -30.07 -21.33
CA VAL A 1026 3.61 -29.23 -20.24
C VAL A 1026 3.34 -30.10 -19.01
N ASP A 1027 4.41 -30.55 -18.34
CA ASP A 1027 4.37 -31.35 -17.09
C ASP A 1027 5.03 -30.55 -15.95
N GLU A 1028 4.36 -30.43 -14.79
CA GLU A 1028 4.86 -29.72 -13.60
C GLU A 1028 6.18 -30.26 -13.05
N THR A 1029 6.54 -31.50 -13.41
CA THR A 1029 7.80 -32.13 -13.00
C THR A 1029 8.99 -31.72 -13.88
N VAL A 1030 8.76 -31.09 -15.05
CA VAL A 1030 9.84 -30.62 -15.92
C VAL A 1030 10.49 -29.38 -15.31
N LEU A 1031 11.79 -29.47 -15.02
CA LEU A 1031 12.57 -28.38 -14.43
C LEU A 1031 13.05 -27.38 -15.50
N GLY A 1032 13.42 -27.86 -16.69
CA GLY A 1032 13.92 -27.05 -17.81
C GLY A 1032 14.71 -27.88 -18.83
N TRP A 1033 15.29 -27.23 -19.83
CA TRP A 1033 16.10 -27.86 -20.86
C TRP A 1033 17.39 -27.11 -21.19
N ASP A 1034 18.31 -27.80 -21.86
CA ASP A 1034 19.52 -27.25 -22.48
C ASP A 1034 19.51 -27.59 -23.96
N TRP A 1035 19.49 -26.59 -24.84
CA TRP A 1035 19.40 -26.76 -26.29
C TRP A 1035 20.55 -26.06 -27.01
N PHE A 1036 21.03 -26.69 -28.09
CA PHE A 1036 22.15 -26.20 -28.90
C PHE A 1036 21.88 -26.41 -30.39
N SER A 1037 22.11 -25.38 -31.20
CA SER A 1037 22.24 -25.48 -32.66
C SER A 1037 23.63 -25.02 -33.09
N LEU A 1038 24.36 -25.86 -33.80
CA LEU A 1038 25.75 -25.62 -34.16
C LEU A 1038 25.93 -25.66 -35.68
N HIS A 1039 26.57 -24.62 -36.21
CA HIS A 1039 27.08 -24.52 -37.56
C HIS A 1039 28.58 -24.82 -37.56
N LEU A 1040 28.97 -26.00 -38.06
CA LEU A 1040 30.37 -26.35 -38.23
C LEU A 1040 30.93 -25.77 -39.53
N ASP A 1041 32.20 -25.38 -39.52
CA ASP A 1041 32.90 -24.84 -40.69
C ASP A 1041 33.04 -25.87 -41.83
N SER A 1042 32.91 -27.17 -41.52
CA SER A 1042 32.84 -28.25 -42.52
C SER A 1042 31.59 -28.18 -43.39
N GLY A 1043 30.59 -27.39 -43.00
CA GLY A 1043 29.25 -27.36 -43.59
C GLY A 1043 28.25 -28.25 -42.85
N ASP A 1044 28.71 -29.17 -42.01
CA ASP A 1044 27.85 -29.99 -41.17
C ASP A 1044 27.14 -29.14 -40.08
N LYS A 1045 26.05 -29.69 -39.56
CA LYS A 1045 25.17 -29.03 -38.59
C LYS A 1045 24.82 -30.01 -37.48
N ILE A 1046 24.72 -29.53 -36.24
CA ILE A 1046 24.38 -30.37 -35.09
C ILE A 1046 23.31 -29.67 -34.26
N MET A 1047 22.24 -30.40 -33.93
CA MET A 1047 21.30 -30.03 -32.87
C MET A 1047 21.39 -31.04 -31.74
N VAL A 1048 21.56 -30.60 -30.50
CA VAL A 1048 21.51 -31.46 -29.31
C VAL A 1048 20.69 -30.82 -28.20
N PHE A 1049 20.02 -31.67 -27.44
CA PHE A 1049 19.03 -31.28 -26.44
C PHE A 1049 19.13 -32.16 -25.19
N ARG A 1050 19.03 -31.55 -24.01
CA ARG A 1050 18.91 -32.21 -22.70
C ARG A 1050 17.63 -31.76 -22.00
N LEU A 1051 16.78 -32.69 -21.59
CA LEU A 1051 15.63 -32.44 -20.72
C LEU A 1051 15.93 -32.82 -19.28
N ARG A 1052 15.59 -31.94 -18.33
CA ARG A 1052 15.73 -32.18 -16.88
C ARG A 1052 14.36 -32.27 -16.21
N ILE A 1053 14.13 -33.35 -15.48
CA ILE A 1053 12.87 -33.64 -14.79
C ILE A 1053 13.16 -33.89 -13.30
N GLU A 1054 12.33 -33.33 -12.42
CA GLU A 1054 12.49 -33.46 -10.97
C GLU A 1054 12.54 -34.93 -10.54
N ASN A 1055 13.52 -35.28 -9.71
CA ASN A 1055 13.73 -36.63 -9.19
C ASN A 1055 13.90 -37.73 -10.26
N LYS A 1056 14.25 -37.37 -11.51
CA LYS A 1056 14.54 -38.32 -12.61
C LYS A 1056 15.89 -38.02 -13.27
N PRO A 1057 16.54 -39.02 -13.87
CA PRO A 1057 17.77 -38.78 -14.65
C PRO A 1057 17.47 -37.97 -15.91
N ASP A 1058 18.44 -37.16 -16.32
CA ASP A 1058 18.34 -36.34 -17.53
C ASP A 1058 18.23 -37.20 -18.79
N PHE A 1059 17.48 -36.69 -19.76
CA PHE A 1059 17.31 -37.32 -21.06
C PHE A 1059 17.99 -36.50 -22.16
N TYR A 1060 18.69 -37.18 -23.08
CA TYR A 1060 19.45 -36.53 -24.15
C TYR A 1060 19.01 -37.02 -25.52
N THR A 1061 18.90 -36.12 -26.49
CA THR A 1061 18.66 -36.44 -27.90
C THR A 1061 19.31 -35.41 -28.80
N GLY A 1062 19.52 -35.74 -30.07
CA GLY A 1062 20.05 -34.79 -31.04
C GLY A 1062 19.91 -35.27 -32.47
N THR A 1063 20.44 -34.49 -33.40
CA THR A 1063 20.50 -34.79 -34.82
C THR A 1063 21.80 -34.26 -35.38
N TYR A 1064 22.55 -35.14 -36.04
CA TYR A 1064 23.68 -34.78 -36.88
C TYR A 1064 23.17 -34.60 -38.31
N ILE A 1065 23.54 -33.50 -38.95
CA ILE A 1065 23.08 -33.17 -40.30
C ILE A 1065 24.32 -32.92 -41.14
N SER A 1066 24.51 -33.73 -42.19
CA SER A 1066 25.64 -33.57 -43.09
C SER A 1066 25.55 -32.25 -43.86
N ALA A 1067 26.67 -31.79 -44.41
CA ALA A 1067 26.70 -30.65 -45.34
C ALA A 1067 25.79 -30.81 -46.58
N SER A 1068 25.41 -32.05 -46.94
CA SER A 1068 24.45 -32.34 -48.02
C SER A 1068 22.98 -32.30 -47.57
N GLY A 1069 22.72 -32.10 -46.27
CA GLY A 1069 21.38 -32.04 -45.68
C GLY A 1069 20.80 -33.40 -45.30
N GLN A 1070 21.60 -34.46 -45.25
CA GLN A 1070 21.15 -35.75 -44.72
C GLN A 1070 21.19 -35.73 -43.19
N ALA A 1071 20.04 -36.01 -42.56
CA ALA A 1071 19.87 -36.00 -41.12
C ALA A 1071 19.97 -37.41 -40.53
N GLU A 1072 20.73 -37.54 -39.45
CA GLU A 1072 20.91 -38.77 -38.67
C GLU A 1072 20.61 -38.51 -37.20
N LYS A 1073 19.74 -39.34 -36.62
CA LYS A 1073 19.32 -39.24 -35.23
C LYS A 1073 20.45 -39.63 -34.29
N LEU A 1074 20.75 -38.77 -33.32
CA LEU A 1074 21.68 -39.06 -32.23
C LEU A 1074 20.90 -39.52 -31.00
N ALA A 1075 20.99 -40.82 -30.71
CA ALA A 1075 20.45 -41.40 -29.48
C ALA A 1075 21.38 -41.13 -28.28
N GLN A 1076 20.82 -41.16 -27.06
CA GLN A 1076 21.54 -40.85 -25.82
C GLN A 1076 22.83 -41.67 -25.59
N ASN A 1077 22.96 -42.85 -26.18
CA ASN A 1077 24.14 -43.72 -26.07
C ASN A 1077 25.22 -43.46 -27.14
N VAL A 1078 24.94 -42.62 -28.14
CA VAL A 1078 25.84 -42.35 -29.28
C VAL A 1078 26.65 -41.07 -29.10
N PHE A 1079 26.20 -40.17 -28.22
CA PHE A 1079 26.91 -38.92 -27.89
C PHE A 1079 26.92 -38.64 -26.39
N SER A 1080 27.84 -37.78 -25.97
CA SER A 1080 27.87 -37.23 -24.62
C SER A 1080 27.86 -35.71 -24.65
N LEU A 1081 27.01 -35.10 -23.83
CA LEU A 1081 26.95 -33.66 -23.61
C LEU A 1081 27.06 -33.40 -22.10
N SER A 1082 28.11 -32.72 -21.66
CA SER A 1082 28.36 -32.48 -20.24
C SER A 1082 28.95 -31.10 -19.97
N PRO A 1083 28.58 -30.45 -18.85
CA PRO A 1083 29.19 -29.19 -18.46
C PRO A 1083 30.63 -29.41 -17.98
N THR A 1084 31.50 -28.42 -18.24
CA THR A 1084 32.92 -28.46 -17.85
C THR A 1084 33.10 -28.18 -16.35
N LYS A 1085 32.15 -27.47 -15.74
CA LYS A 1085 32.10 -27.11 -14.32
C LYS A 1085 30.71 -27.35 -13.75
N ASN A 1086 30.65 -27.68 -12.47
CA ASN A 1086 29.40 -27.86 -11.75
C ASN A 1086 28.97 -26.54 -11.09
N ASP A 1087 28.83 -25.51 -11.92
CA ASP A 1087 28.32 -24.19 -11.51
C ASP A 1087 26.78 -24.23 -11.44
N ASP A 1088 26.16 -23.29 -10.71
CA ASP A 1088 24.69 -23.20 -10.60
C ASP A 1088 24.01 -23.05 -11.98
N VAL A 1089 24.71 -22.44 -12.95
CA VAL A 1089 24.31 -22.38 -14.37
C VAL A 1089 25.48 -22.85 -15.24
N PRO A 1090 25.35 -23.95 -15.99
CA PRO A 1090 26.41 -24.47 -16.83
C PRO A 1090 26.53 -23.68 -18.14
N LEU A 1091 27.57 -22.85 -18.29
CA LEU A 1091 27.80 -22.09 -19.53
C LEU A 1091 28.85 -22.71 -20.46
N ASP A 1092 29.80 -23.47 -19.91
CA ASP A 1092 30.90 -24.08 -20.67
C ASP A 1092 30.64 -25.58 -20.83
N TRP A 1093 30.50 -26.07 -22.06
CA TRP A 1093 30.07 -27.44 -22.36
C TRP A 1093 31.07 -28.21 -23.22
N VAL A 1094 31.05 -29.54 -23.10
CA VAL A 1094 31.79 -30.46 -23.96
C VAL A 1094 30.81 -31.39 -24.65
N LEU A 1095 30.90 -31.45 -25.98
CA LEU A 1095 30.13 -32.35 -26.83
C LEU A 1095 31.06 -33.35 -27.51
N SER A 1096 30.76 -34.64 -27.39
CA SER A 1096 31.49 -35.73 -28.06
C SER A 1096 30.54 -36.65 -28.82
N ILE A 1097 30.81 -36.89 -30.10
CA ILE A 1097 30.14 -37.84 -30.98
C ILE A 1097 31.23 -38.72 -31.64
N PRO A 1098 31.64 -39.81 -30.98
CA PRO A 1098 32.79 -40.62 -31.42
C PRO A 1098 32.67 -41.15 -32.85
N GLU A 1099 31.49 -41.61 -33.26
CA GLU A 1099 31.24 -42.15 -34.60
C GLU A 1099 31.43 -41.12 -35.73
N LYS A 1100 31.34 -39.82 -35.39
CA LYS A 1100 31.56 -38.70 -36.32
C LYS A 1100 32.90 -38.01 -36.10
N SER A 1101 33.76 -38.51 -35.20
CA SER A 1101 35.01 -37.87 -34.80
C SER A 1101 34.85 -36.43 -34.28
N VAL A 1102 33.68 -36.11 -33.72
CA VAL A 1102 33.39 -34.80 -33.13
C VAL A 1102 33.73 -34.86 -31.65
N SER A 1103 34.60 -33.96 -31.20
CA SER A 1103 34.92 -33.73 -29.79
C SER A 1103 35.26 -32.25 -29.66
N VAL A 1104 34.27 -31.47 -29.22
CA VAL A 1104 34.32 -30.00 -29.24
C VAL A 1104 33.89 -29.42 -27.90
N GLN A 1105 34.49 -28.28 -27.58
CA GLN A 1105 34.09 -27.41 -26.50
C GLN A 1105 33.19 -26.31 -27.05
N ILE A 1106 32.08 -26.07 -26.37
CA ILE A 1106 31.09 -25.03 -26.67
C ILE A 1106 31.23 -23.98 -25.57
N THR A 1107 31.56 -22.75 -25.97
CA THR A 1107 31.74 -21.63 -25.04
C THR A 1107 30.93 -20.43 -25.50
N PRO A 1108 30.31 -19.67 -24.60
CA PRO A 1108 29.55 -18.50 -24.98
C PRO A 1108 30.47 -17.41 -25.50
N PHE A 1109 30.03 -16.65 -26.51
CA PHE A 1109 30.84 -15.56 -27.03
C PHE A 1109 31.04 -14.43 -26.00
N LYS A 1110 30.06 -14.25 -25.10
CA LYS A 1110 30.14 -13.47 -23.87
C LYS A 1110 29.28 -14.09 -22.77
N ARG A 1111 29.59 -13.86 -21.50
CA ARG A 1111 28.84 -14.49 -20.39
C ARG A 1111 27.50 -13.84 -20.08
N SER A 1112 27.32 -12.55 -20.37
CA SER A 1112 26.09 -11.79 -20.09
C SER A 1112 25.08 -11.89 -21.25
N GLN A 1113 24.50 -13.09 -21.44
CA GLN A 1113 23.48 -13.36 -22.48
C GLN A 1113 22.16 -13.83 -21.84
N TRP A 1114 21.72 -13.13 -20.80
CA TRP A 1114 20.50 -13.46 -20.07
C TRP A 1114 19.32 -12.62 -20.53
N ASN A 1115 18.27 -13.30 -20.95
CA ASN A 1115 16.97 -12.73 -21.26
C ASN A 1115 16.15 -12.64 -19.97
N CYS A 1116 16.17 -11.48 -19.32
CA CYS A 1116 15.55 -11.21 -18.02
C CYS A 1116 14.05 -10.86 -18.14
N GLY A 1117 13.27 -11.74 -18.79
CA GLY A 1117 11.84 -11.55 -19.03
C GLY A 1117 10.94 -12.08 -17.91
N THR A 1118 9.67 -12.26 -18.25
CA THR A 1118 8.68 -13.00 -17.44
C THR A 1118 9.19 -14.42 -17.17
N PHE A 1119 9.83 -15.00 -18.18
CA PHE A 1119 10.58 -16.23 -18.09
C PHE A 1119 12.06 -15.88 -18.27
N VAL A 1120 12.90 -16.42 -17.39
CA VAL A 1120 14.35 -16.16 -17.43
C VAL A 1120 15.02 -17.25 -18.26
N TYR A 1121 15.70 -16.83 -19.33
CA TYR A 1121 16.46 -17.72 -20.20
C TYR A 1121 17.91 -17.24 -20.27
N TYR A 1122 18.85 -18.19 -20.33
CA TYR A 1122 20.14 -17.90 -20.91
C TYR A 1122 20.03 -18.23 -22.39
N GLU A 1123 20.25 -17.25 -23.27
CA GLU A 1123 20.04 -17.43 -24.71
C GLU A 1123 21.03 -16.57 -25.47
N GLY A 1124 21.87 -17.19 -26.27
CA GLY A 1124 22.83 -16.42 -27.04
C GLY A 1124 23.86 -17.22 -27.82
N GLY A 1125 24.72 -16.49 -28.53
CA GLY A 1125 25.71 -17.04 -29.44
C GLY A 1125 26.83 -17.78 -28.72
N VAL A 1126 27.26 -18.89 -29.31
CA VAL A 1126 28.38 -19.73 -28.84
C VAL A 1126 29.43 -19.92 -29.92
N ASN A 1127 30.66 -20.12 -29.49
CA ASN A 1127 31.78 -20.54 -30.32
C ASN A 1127 32.07 -22.03 -30.08
N VAL A 1128 32.39 -22.75 -31.16
CA VAL A 1128 32.75 -24.17 -31.14
C VAL A 1128 34.23 -24.31 -31.48
N GLN A 1129 34.99 -25.00 -30.63
CA GLN A 1129 36.43 -25.26 -30.83
C GLN A 1129 36.80 -26.67 -30.37
N GLY A 1130 37.82 -27.29 -30.97
CA GLY A 1130 38.26 -28.64 -30.63
C GLY A 1130 38.63 -29.43 -31.87
N SER A 1131 38.04 -30.61 -32.06
CA SER A 1131 38.24 -31.36 -33.31
C SER A 1131 37.61 -30.69 -34.54
N HIS A 1132 36.64 -29.81 -34.32
CA HIS A 1132 36.00 -28.96 -35.34
C HIS A 1132 35.88 -27.52 -34.81
N SER A 1133 35.79 -26.57 -35.73
CA SER A 1133 35.48 -25.16 -35.45
C SER A 1133 34.09 -24.79 -36.00
N GLY A 1134 33.48 -23.79 -35.39
CA GLY A 1134 32.17 -23.31 -35.81
C GLY A 1134 31.57 -22.31 -34.83
N GLU A 1135 30.29 -22.02 -35.05
CA GLU A 1135 29.48 -21.09 -34.26
C GLU A 1135 28.07 -21.65 -34.07
N GLY A 1136 27.27 -21.04 -33.20
CA GLY A 1136 25.91 -21.51 -32.98
C GLY A 1136 25.16 -20.73 -31.93
N PHE A 1137 24.08 -21.32 -31.44
CA PHE A 1137 23.30 -20.82 -30.31
C PHE A 1137 23.22 -21.85 -29.19
N MET A 1138 23.06 -21.34 -27.97
CA MET A 1138 22.78 -22.11 -26.77
C MET A 1138 21.62 -21.46 -26.02
N GLU A 1139 20.64 -22.28 -25.65
CA GLU A 1139 19.49 -21.88 -24.83
C GLU A 1139 19.44 -22.77 -23.58
N LEU A 1140 19.39 -22.15 -22.39
CA LEU A 1140 19.28 -22.84 -21.11
C LEU A 1140 18.10 -22.26 -20.33
N THR A 1141 17.20 -23.12 -19.89
CA THR A 1141 15.96 -22.74 -19.18
C THR A 1141 15.93 -23.39 -17.80
N GLY A 1142 15.24 -22.82 -16.80
CA GLY A 1142 15.00 -23.52 -15.53
C GLY A 1142 16.15 -23.54 -14.50
N TYR A 1143 17.08 -22.57 -14.56
CA TYR A 1143 18.22 -22.46 -13.63
C TYR A 1143 18.06 -21.37 -12.54
N GLY A 1144 16.93 -20.66 -12.48
CA GLY A 1144 16.69 -19.57 -11.53
C GLY A 1144 17.29 -18.22 -11.96
N LYS A 1145 16.85 -17.14 -11.31
CA LYS A 1145 17.26 -15.76 -11.65
C LYS A 1145 18.66 -15.45 -11.07
N PRO A 1146 19.65 -15.02 -11.87
CA PRO A 1146 20.96 -14.63 -11.34
C PRO A 1146 20.86 -13.32 -10.54
N GLU A 1147 21.36 -13.28 -9.30
CA GLU A 1147 21.21 -12.14 -8.35
C GLU A 1147 21.84 -10.81 -8.81
N HIS A 1148 22.62 -10.79 -9.90
CA HIS A 1148 23.37 -9.61 -10.38
C HIS A 1148 23.46 -9.45 -11.91
N GLN A 1149 22.72 -10.25 -12.68
CA GLN A 1149 22.69 -10.14 -14.15
C GLN A 1149 21.27 -9.83 -14.68
N CYS A 1150 20.29 -9.96 -13.79
CA CYS A 1150 18.91 -9.52 -13.84
C CYS A 1150 18.54 -8.97 -12.44
#